data_AF-A0A369GHX0-F1
#
_entry.id   AF-A0A369GHX0-F1
#
_cell.length_a   1.000
_cell.length_b   1.000
_cell.length_c   1.000
_cell.angle_alpha   90.00
_cell.angle_beta   90.00
_cell.angle_gamma   90.00
#
_symmetry.space_group_name_H-M   'P 1'
#
loop_
_entity.id
_entity.type
_entity.pdbx_description
1 polymer ?
#
loop_
_entity_poly.entity_id
_entity_poly.type
_entity_poly.pdbx_seq_one_letter_code
_entity_poly.pdbx_strand_id
1 'polypeptide(L)'
;MEDSLDPSLTDSVNGIDLNKQEESSLFSRTDVQSYDADTPRTPYLTFTTPGKPAHLVIKIWSADQGWCDSNLVIEHDVYVNSWTWFALGPVSEGEAKEEDLHHFQTNVRASKSAHLHTNEWKLGHVTAPQVVNHGLDKFLDSFTKPPRRSVGIYPLARYPGWENGVWKIEVEIKDYNADWQPHDSEEIVLHRSSRHVSTRKPPPPSDVASILRCPLEAVGNNLPELVEAIEARLHDPSAQAIIEIRRAISLTPLDHPDRPRWFAILASTLSNRHIQSGVIEDLHQAIGLLRKVIETVDPSSRHNEQKFKFLANLANCLRGRFERLGETKDLREAIELSRQSIDISPDGDDGMCKTMSGLSAALRLLFLRSHEQKDIEEAIAVGRKAVSLTVPDTIDEKYALMYLEQSLAASYDYDDNKLHHLDEAISLTRRAIATATYYEDDPEIRRHLGDYLYKRYQRTASTRDRDESLDCLSDALRRGNPMECCLAAGRRLLSAPEVLDRGVESVKDAEKAIDLFVHCRFYSYSPTDLRYHVSQAGAMTSDAAAVALHLKRDPVAALRLLEGGRGILARFVESRRQPDPRARHADPEKIWELEVLKFRLERWAAGERPVYDDVVDGDGDGDVSSAYFPSSTDQIYIDSDKLIDTISLIDSEIPESGARFSWGMSKEIGKHVATEGPIITLNTSVHRCDALITLHSGTRSIQLTRVSHRAILDRIDAVQSLSTLEWLWDCIVEPILESLGFVDSPPPPSSSEGDDDWPHVWWIPTGPLTKFPIHAAGYHLDGSNRSALDRVVSSYGTSINSIDQIRRRPILNPADYKKSVLVLSIKDTPGLDSLSYTDTEAQIVRTICSHLPVPVISPDPYRDTTLSELKTCTIFHFAGHGQAKPNPLQSLLYLQDWEERPLTVASLIETNLVSTSPFLAYLSACGTGKNQDEDSADENLNLTSVFQTVGFRHVIGTLWEVDDYLCVDMAGCVYLSLAENGLSDEAVAKALHKATRILRKKWLDEEMEEAKRRKRDAILRGRREGQEIKDEEPSSQDLEDVKITNQEFRDVVFNCAADTKAPLWVPYVHFGV
;
A
#
# COMPACT_ATOMS: atom_id res chain seq x y z
N MET A 1 3.50 8.26 78.77
CA MET A 1 3.36 9.70 79.09
C MET A 1 3.92 10.40 77.87
N GLU A 2 3.10 10.51 76.85
CA GLU A 2 2.13 11.60 76.61
C GLU A 2 2.76 12.66 75.68
N ASP A 3 2.16 12.70 74.49
CA ASP A 3 1.93 13.83 73.59
C ASP A 3 3.09 14.69 73.05
N SER A 4 3.33 14.55 71.74
CA SER A 4 2.88 15.56 70.77
C SER A 4 3.07 15.05 69.32
N LEU A 5 1.94 14.76 68.67
CA LEU A 5 1.81 14.44 67.24
C LEU A 5 1.83 15.73 66.40
N ASP A 6 2.68 15.77 65.37
CA ASP A 6 2.60 16.69 64.24
C ASP A 6 2.35 15.87 62.95
N PRO A 7 1.22 16.06 62.24
CA PRO A 7 0.84 15.26 61.09
C PRO A 7 1.32 15.92 59.79
N SER A 8 2.44 15.46 59.24
CA SER A 8 2.86 15.88 57.88
C SER A 8 3.64 14.83 57.10
N LEU A 9 3.42 13.54 57.38
CA LEU A 9 4.04 12.43 56.63
C LEU A 9 3.06 11.27 56.42
N THR A 10 2.06 11.47 55.55
CA THR A 10 1.41 10.41 54.75
C THR A 10 0.65 11.09 53.60
N ASP A 11 1.34 11.38 52.50
CA ASP A 11 0.70 11.61 51.20
C ASP A 11 1.48 10.82 50.15
N SER A 12 0.76 9.94 49.44
CA SER A 12 1.10 9.19 48.21
C SER A 12 0.98 7.66 48.30
N VAL A 13 -0.12 7.16 48.89
CA VAL A 13 -0.73 5.87 48.52
C VAL A 13 -2.25 6.12 48.50
N ASN A 14 -2.92 5.66 47.44
CA ASN A 14 -4.33 5.89 47.07
C ASN A 14 -4.57 7.05 46.09
N GLY A 15 -4.16 6.81 44.85
CA GLY A 15 -4.66 7.50 43.66
C GLY A 15 -5.22 6.50 42.66
N ILE A 16 -6.13 5.62 43.09
CA ILE A 16 -7.09 4.99 42.17
C ILE A 16 -8.32 5.87 42.21
N ASP A 17 -8.51 6.65 41.16
CA ASP A 17 -9.78 7.30 40.90
C ASP A 17 -10.82 6.20 40.61
N LEU A 18 -11.59 5.80 41.64
CA LEU A 18 -12.62 4.76 41.56
C LEU A 18 -13.86 5.18 40.72
N ASN A 19 -13.78 6.29 39.98
CA ASN A 19 -14.89 6.81 39.17
C ASN A 19 -14.69 6.73 37.64
N LYS A 20 -13.75 5.91 37.16
CA LYS A 20 -13.63 5.59 35.73
C LYS A 20 -13.41 4.10 35.48
N GLN A 21 -14.40 3.28 35.86
CA GLN A 21 -14.68 2.06 35.10
C GLN A 21 -15.68 2.46 34.02
N GLU A 22 -15.31 2.32 32.74
CA GLU A 22 -16.31 2.22 31.67
C GLU A 22 -17.12 0.94 31.97
N GLU A 23 -18.31 1.14 32.53
CA GLU A 23 -19.20 0.07 32.99
C GLU A 23 -19.76 -0.65 31.77
N SER A 24 -19.50 -1.96 31.66
CA SER A 24 -20.09 -2.78 30.59
C SER A 24 -21.61 -2.60 30.56
N SER A 25 -22.11 -2.05 29.45
CA SER A 25 -23.53 -1.90 29.16
C SER A 25 -24.17 -3.21 28.68
N LEU A 26 -23.36 -4.25 28.40
CA LEU A 26 -23.81 -5.52 27.85
C LEU A 26 -23.40 -6.70 28.75
N PHE A 27 -24.36 -7.56 29.05
CA PHE A 27 -24.18 -8.81 29.79
C PHE A 27 -24.74 -9.95 28.96
N SER A 28 -24.05 -11.09 28.90
CA SER A 28 -24.52 -12.26 28.16
C SER A 28 -24.12 -13.54 28.88
N ARG A 29 -24.97 -14.57 28.77
CA ARG A 29 -24.61 -15.96 29.09
C ARG A 29 -25.16 -16.85 27.98
N THR A 30 -24.33 -17.78 27.52
CA THR A 30 -24.72 -18.79 26.52
C THR A 30 -24.43 -20.18 27.09
N ASP A 31 -25.44 -20.77 27.72
CA ASP A 31 -25.40 -22.07 28.37
C ASP A 31 -26.75 -22.77 28.15
N VAL A 32 -26.76 -24.00 27.63
CA VAL A 32 -28.01 -24.69 27.31
C VAL A 32 -28.52 -25.37 28.57
N GLN A 33 -29.58 -24.82 29.13
CA GLN A 33 -30.21 -25.35 30.33
C GLN A 33 -31.70 -25.56 30.09
N SER A 34 -32.20 -26.67 30.61
CA SER A 34 -33.63 -26.94 30.66
C SER A 34 -34.13 -26.70 32.07
N TYR A 35 -35.23 -25.95 32.19
CA TYR A 35 -35.85 -25.61 33.46
C TYR A 35 -37.24 -26.23 33.53
N ASP A 36 -37.48 -27.08 34.52
CA ASP A 36 -38.76 -27.70 34.82
C ASP A 36 -39.32 -27.21 36.17
N ALA A 37 -40.40 -27.83 36.64
CA ALA A 37 -41.05 -27.48 37.90
C ALA A 37 -40.22 -27.79 39.16
N ASP A 38 -39.21 -28.67 39.04
CA ASP A 38 -38.35 -29.13 40.15
C ASP A 38 -36.96 -28.46 40.12
N THR A 39 -36.67 -27.68 39.08
CA THR A 39 -35.39 -26.98 38.92
C THR A 39 -35.24 -25.87 39.99
N PRO A 40 -34.14 -25.86 40.76
CA PRO A 40 -33.86 -24.80 41.75
C PRO A 40 -33.97 -23.41 41.13
N ARG A 41 -34.61 -22.47 41.84
CA ARG A 41 -34.80 -21.09 41.38
C ARG A 41 -33.52 -20.26 41.51
N THR A 42 -32.55 -20.56 40.65
CA THR A 42 -31.27 -19.86 40.53
C THR A 42 -31.24 -19.01 39.24
N PRO A 43 -30.55 -17.85 39.23
CA PRO A 43 -30.54 -17.00 38.05
C PRO A 43 -29.69 -17.63 36.94
N TYR A 44 -30.21 -17.60 35.71
CA TYR A 44 -29.46 -17.94 34.51
C TYR A 44 -28.38 -16.89 34.25
N LEU A 45 -28.74 -15.61 34.16
CA LEU A 45 -27.79 -14.51 33.99
C LEU A 45 -27.96 -13.53 35.15
N THR A 46 -26.84 -13.06 35.68
CA THR A 46 -26.80 -11.97 36.65
C THR A 46 -26.16 -10.75 36.01
N PHE A 47 -26.76 -9.58 36.18
CA PHE A 47 -26.22 -8.32 35.71
C PHE A 47 -26.30 -7.24 36.79
N THR A 48 -25.50 -6.20 36.68
CA THR A 48 -25.48 -5.07 37.63
C THR A 48 -25.96 -3.80 36.97
N THR A 49 -26.86 -3.07 37.64
CA THR A 49 -27.39 -1.82 37.09
C THR A 49 -26.41 -0.66 37.32
N PRO A 50 -26.16 0.21 36.31
CA PRO A 50 -25.44 1.47 36.52
C PRO A 50 -26.26 2.40 37.42
N GLY A 51 -25.67 3.52 37.87
CA GLY A 51 -26.30 4.38 38.89
C GLY A 51 -27.64 5.03 38.49
N LYS A 52 -27.93 5.15 37.18
CA LYS A 52 -29.18 5.71 36.61
C LYS A 52 -29.46 5.19 35.18
N PRO A 53 -29.81 3.91 34.97
CA PRO A 53 -30.10 3.39 33.64
C PRO A 53 -31.35 4.04 33.05
N ALA A 54 -31.29 4.45 31.78
CA ALA A 54 -32.44 5.01 31.06
C ALA A 54 -33.23 3.94 30.29
N HIS A 55 -32.53 2.89 29.82
CA HIS A 55 -33.09 1.88 28.96
C HIS A 55 -32.57 0.49 29.30
N LEU A 56 -33.44 -0.52 29.29
CA LEU A 56 -33.10 -1.92 29.53
C LEU A 56 -33.65 -2.79 28.41
N VAL A 57 -32.80 -3.54 27.75
CA VAL A 57 -33.17 -4.52 26.71
C VAL A 57 -32.73 -5.90 27.19
N ILE A 58 -33.65 -6.86 27.18
CA ILE A 58 -33.37 -8.26 27.48
C ILE A 58 -33.77 -9.09 26.27
N LYS A 59 -32.79 -9.76 25.67
CA LYS A 59 -32.98 -10.72 24.57
C LYS A 59 -32.83 -12.14 25.10
N ILE A 60 -33.79 -13.00 24.80
CA ILE A 60 -33.84 -14.37 25.30
C ILE A 60 -34.04 -15.29 24.10
N TRP A 61 -33.12 -16.22 23.92
CA TRP A 61 -33.28 -17.30 22.97
C TRP A 61 -33.70 -18.55 23.73
N SER A 62 -34.91 -19.02 23.42
CA SER A 62 -35.51 -20.17 24.09
C SER A 62 -36.42 -20.99 23.16
N ALA A 63 -36.70 -22.23 23.55
CA ALA A 63 -37.85 -22.98 23.06
C ALA A 63 -38.59 -23.63 24.21
N ASP A 64 -39.90 -23.53 24.14
CA ASP A 64 -40.78 -24.06 25.16
C ASP A 64 -41.16 -25.50 24.79
N GLN A 65 -40.57 -26.48 25.48
CA GLN A 65 -40.91 -27.88 25.27
C GLN A 65 -41.99 -28.31 26.25
N GLY A 66 -43.08 -28.85 25.72
CA GLY A 66 -44.14 -29.45 26.52
C GLY A 66 -44.94 -30.43 25.68
N TRP A 67 -45.40 -31.52 26.31
CA TRP A 67 -46.24 -32.52 25.67
C TRP A 67 -47.70 -32.28 26.07
N CYS A 68 -48.55 -31.92 25.10
CA CYS A 68 -49.99 -31.95 25.26
C CYS A 68 -50.52 -33.09 24.37
N ASP A 69 -51.05 -34.15 24.98
CA ASP A 69 -51.74 -35.21 24.22
C ASP A 69 -53.06 -34.64 23.70
N SER A 70 -53.11 -34.37 22.39
CA SER A 70 -54.27 -33.80 21.71
C SER A 70 -55.54 -34.68 21.79
N ASN A 71 -55.43 -35.93 22.26
CA ASN A 71 -56.57 -36.84 22.42
C ASN A 71 -57.25 -36.77 23.79
N LEU A 72 -56.67 -36.07 24.77
CA LEU A 72 -57.24 -35.88 26.11
C LEU A 72 -58.15 -34.64 26.15
N VAL A 73 -59.36 -34.75 25.58
CA VAL A 73 -60.43 -33.77 25.84
C VAL A 73 -61.02 -34.05 27.22
N ILE A 74 -60.47 -33.41 28.25
CA ILE A 74 -61.12 -33.28 29.56
C ILE A 74 -61.91 -31.97 29.52
N GLU A 75 -63.20 -31.97 29.90
CA GLU A 75 -64.10 -30.80 29.92
C GLU A 75 -63.64 -29.63 30.84
N HIS A 76 -62.47 -29.75 31.46
CA HIS A 76 -61.70 -28.65 32.02
C HIS A 76 -60.26 -28.89 31.57
N ASP A 77 -59.79 -28.12 30.57
CA ASP A 77 -58.41 -28.21 30.10
C ASP A 77 -57.46 -27.83 31.26
N VAL A 78 -56.92 -28.85 31.93
CA VAL A 78 -56.01 -28.70 33.08
C VAL A 78 -54.70 -28.02 32.66
N TYR A 79 -54.44 -27.96 31.35
CA TYR A 79 -53.25 -27.38 30.73
C TYR A 79 -53.53 -26.00 30.10
N VAL A 80 -54.76 -25.48 30.13
CA VAL A 80 -55.11 -24.17 29.55
C VAL A 80 -54.34 -23.01 30.20
N ASN A 81 -53.78 -23.24 31.40
CA ASN A 81 -52.98 -22.29 32.17
C ASN A 81 -51.52 -22.75 32.38
N SER A 82 -51.02 -23.70 31.58
CA SER A 82 -49.62 -24.10 31.60
C SER A 82 -48.76 -23.14 30.76
N TRP A 83 -47.73 -22.58 31.38
CA TRP A 83 -46.83 -21.59 30.78
C TRP A 83 -45.39 -21.77 31.27
N THR A 84 -44.43 -21.40 30.44
CA THR A 84 -43.06 -21.07 30.83
C THR A 84 -42.95 -19.55 30.93
N TRP A 85 -42.08 -19.05 31.79
CA TRP A 85 -41.92 -17.61 31.94
C TRP A 85 -40.53 -17.23 32.41
N PHE A 86 -40.25 -15.93 32.30
CA PHE A 86 -39.02 -15.32 32.78
C PHE A 86 -39.34 -14.25 33.81
N ALA A 87 -38.51 -14.21 34.85
CA ALA A 87 -38.64 -13.27 35.96
C ALA A 87 -37.32 -12.56 36.26
N LEU A 88 -37.43 -11.35 36.78
CA LEU A 88 -36.32 -10.61 37.37
C LEU A 88 -36.39 -10.69 38.89
N GLY A 89 -35.26 -10.80 39.57
CA GLY A 89 -35.24 -10.84 41.03
C GLY A 89 -33.90 -10.42 41.61
N PRO A 90 -33.83 -10.17 42.93
CA PRO A 90 -32.56 -9.94 43.62
C PRO A 90 -31.67 -11.19 43.54
N VAL A 91 -30.36 -10.98 43.60
CA VAL A 91 -29.39 -12.07 43.75
C VAL A 91 -29.20 -12.33 45.25
N SER A 92 -29.45 -13.56 45.69
CA SER A 92 -29.34 -13.97 47.09
C SER A 92 -28.57 -15.28 47.22
N GLU A 93 -27.89 -15.48 48.34
CA GLU A 93 -27.23 -16.76 48.67
C GLU A 93 -28.29 -17.82 49.05
N GLY A 94 -28.92 -18.43 48.04
CA GLY A 94 -29.96 -19.46 48.20
C GLY A 94 -30.97 -19.47 47.06
N GLU A 95 -31.90 -20.44 47.06
CA GLU A 95 -33.02 -20.45 46.09
C GLU A 95 -33.90 -19.21 46.26
N ALA A 96 -34.15 -18.50 45.17
CA ALA A 96 -35.01 -17.32 45.19
C ALA A 96 -36.46 -17.73 45.52
N LYS A 97 -37.10 -17.00 46.45
CA LYS A 97 -38.52 -17.21 46.73
C LYS A 97 -39.35 -16.61 45.61
N GLU A 98 -40.43 -17.29 45.22
CA GLU A 98 -41.31 -16.86 44.14
C GLU A 98 -41.96 -15.47 44.41
N GLU A 99 -42.13 -15.11 45.68
CA GLU A 99 -42.63 -13.79 46.10
C GLU A 99 -41.69 -12.61 45.79
N ASP A 100 -40.38 -12.89 45.63
CA ASP A 100 -39.34 -11.91 45.33
C ASP A 100 -39.04 -11.81 43.82
N LEU A 101 -39.73 -12.62 43.00
CA LEU A 101 -39.54 -12.68 41.55
C LEU A 101 -40.63 -11.88 40.82
N HIS A 102 -40.19 -11.04 39.87
CA HIS A 102 -41.03 -10.16 39.09
C HIS A 102 -41.13 -10.66 37.64
N HIS A 103 -42.28 -11.24 37.30
CA HIS A 103 -42.52 -11.86 36.00
C HIS A 103 -42.66 -10.82 34.89
N PHE A 104 -41.97 -11.02 33.77
CA PHE A 104 -41.95 -10.05 32.67
C PHE A 104 -42.22 -10.62 31.27
N GLN A 105 -42.09 -11.93 31.08
CA GLN A 105 -42.33 -12.61 29.80
C GLN A 105 -42.98 -13.96 30.08
N THR A 106 -44.16 -14.24 29.53
CA THR A 106 -44.87 -15.52 29.66
C THR A 106 -45.11 -16.12 28.28
N ASN A 107 -44.80 -17.41 28.11
CA ASN A 107 -45.06 -18.14 26.88
C ASN A 107 -46.25 -19.09 27.10
N VAL A 108 -47.37 -18.75 26.47
CA VAL A 108 -48.62 -19.52 26.58
C VAL A 108 -48.62 -20.59 25.50
N ARG A 109 -48.63 -21.86 25.93
CA ARG A 109 -48.57 -23.11 25.12
C ARG A 109 -47.19 -23.47 24.56
N ALA A 110 -46.83 -24.76 24.67
CA ALA A 110 -45.58 -25.33 24.20
C ALA A 110 -45.43 -25.20 22.69
N SER A 111 -44.23 -24.82 22.25
CA SER A 111 -43.83 -24.75 20.85
C SER A 111 -42.40 -25.26 20.71
N LYS A 112 -42.20 -26.30 19.90
CA LYS A 112 -40.87 -26.85 19.60
C LYS A 112 -40.00 -25.90 18.76
N SER A 113 -40.55 -24.78 18.29
CA SER A 113 -39.80 -23.81 17.51
C SER A 113 -38.89 -22.99 18.42
N ALA A 114 -37.67 -22.70 17.96
CA ALA A 114 -36.81 -21.72 18.61
C ALA A 114 -37.36 -20.32 18.40
N HIS A 115 -37.34 -19.49 19.44
CA HIS A 115 -37.77 -18.10 19.38
C HIS A 115 -36.73 -17.17 19.98
N LEU A 116 -36.65 -15.97 19.42
CA LEU A 116 -36.00 -14.82 20.03
C LEU A 116 -37.08 -13.92 20.64
N HIS A 117 -37.07 -13.81 21.97
CA HIS A 117 -37.89 -12.86 22.72
C HIS A 117 -37.06 -11.61 23.01
N THR A 118 -37.50 -10.45 22.53
CA THR A 118 -36.86 -9.16 22.87
C THR A 118 -37.80 -8.37 23.74
N ASN A 119 -37.36 -8.05 24.95
CA ASN A 119 -38.12 -7.24 25.91
C ASN A 119 -37.37 -5.95 26.19
N GLU A 120 -38.02 -4.82 25.98
CA GLU A 120 -37.39 -3.50 26.01
C GLU A 120 -38.18 -2.54 26.91
N TRP A 121 -37.53 -1.94 27.91
CA TRP A 121 -38.14 -1.03 28.89
C TRP A 121 -37.48 0.34 28.94
N LYS A 122 -38.31 1.39 28.96
CA LYS A 122 -37.91 2.76 29.34
C LYS A 122 -38.01 2.95 30.85
N LEU A 123 -36.91 3.25 31.50
CA LEU A 123 -36.85 3.43 32.96
C LEU A 123 -37.03 4.93 33.31
N GLY A 124 -37.81 5.24 34.36
CA GLY A 124 -37.98 6.62 34.87
C GLY A 124 -39.08 7.51 34.25
N HIS A 125 -39.95 6.99 33.37
CA HIS A 125 -41.04 7.76 32.72
C HIS A 125 -42.41 7.53 33.39
N VAL A 126 -43.22 8.58 33.62
CA VAL A 126 -44.57 8.50 34.23
C VAL A 126 -45.66 8.67 33.17
N THR A 127 -46.55 7.69 33.00
CA THR A 127 -47.81 7.82 32.22
C THR A 127 -48.98 7.06 32.87
N ALA A 128 -50.20 7.46 32.46
CA ALA A 128 -51.53 7.17 33.04
C ALA A 128 -51.84 5.68 33.31
N PRO A 129 -52.76 5.37 34.26
CA PRO A 129 -52.96 4.02 34.77
C PRO A 129 -53.62 3.12 33.71
N GLN A 130 -52.83 2.26 33.09
CA GLN A 130 -53.32 1.05 32.44
C GLN A 130 -52.80 -0.17 33.18
N VAL A 131 -53.57 -1.26 33.09
CA VAL A 131 -53.41 -2.50 33.87
C VAL A 131 -52.10 -3.19 33.49
N VAL A 132 -50.99 -2.80 34.12
CA VAL A 132 -49.68 -3.43 33.98
C VAL A 132 -49.18 -3.82 35.38
N ASN A 133 -48.44 -4.92 35.43
CA ASN A 133 -48.05 -5.66 36.63
C ASN A 133 -47.32 -4.76 37.65
N HIS A 134 -48.08 -4.24 38.62
CA HIS A 134 -47.66 -3.12 39.49
C HIS A 134 -46.41 -3.42 40.35
N GLY A 135 -46.01 -4.69 40.46
CA GLY A 135 -44.79 -5.14 41.13
C GLY A 135 -43.52 -5.04 40.27
N LEU A 136 -43.58 -5.46 39.00
CA LEU A 136 -42.42 -5.40 38.09
C LEU A 136 -42.01 -3.96 37.80
N ASP A 137 -42.98 -3.08 37.50
CA ASP A 137 -42.69 -1.67 37.21
C ASP A 137 -42.03 -0.98 38.42
N LYS A 138 -42.50 -1.25 39.64
CA LYS A 138 -41.87 -0.74 40.88
C LYS A 138 -40.45 -1.27 41.07
N PHE A 139 -40.20 -2.53 40.70
CA PHE A 139 -38.87 -3.13 40.77
C PHE A 139 -37.92 -2.52 39.74
N LEU A 140 -38.34 -2.37 38.50
CA LEU A 140 -37.57 -1.72 37.43
C LEU A 140 -37.33 -0.22 37.74
N ASP A 141 -38.33 0.49 38.28
CA ASP A 141 -38.19 1.88 38.74
C ASP A 141 -37.19 2.03 39.88
N SER A 142 -36.99 0.98 40.68
CA SER A 142 -35.99 0.99 41.75
C SER A 142 -34.55 1.07 41.22
N PHE A 143 -34.31 0.71 39.96
CA PHE A 143 -32.99 0.81 39.32
C PHE A 143 -32.59 2.26 39.05
N THR A 144 -33.55 3.18 38.97
CA THR A 144 -33.31 4.61 38.69
C THR A 144 -32.79 5.40 39.90
N LYS A 145 -32.72 4.76 41.08
CA LYS A 145 -32.31 5.37 42.36
C LYS A 145 -31.09 4.62 42.93
N PRO A 146 -30.09 5.33 43.49
CA PRO A 146 -28.95 4.69 44.14
C PRO A 146 -29.38 3.88 45.38
N PRO A 147 -28.67 2.79 45.75
CA PRO A 147 -27.41 2.29 45.19
C PRO A 147 -27.59 1.26 44.05
N ARG A 148 -26.48 0.95 43.34
CA ARG A 148 -26.41 -0.11 42.30
C ARG A 148 -26.93 -1.44 42.83
N ARG A 149 -27.57 -2.24 41.97
CA ARG A 149 -28.15 -3.54 42.34
C ARG A 149 -27.65 -4.63 41.41
N SER A 150 -27.41 -5.81 41.99
CA SER A 150 -27.22 -7.04 41.22
C SER A 150 -28.59 -7.69 41.03
N VAL A 151 -28.93 -8.01 39.78
CA VAL A 151 -30.24 -8.50 39.36
C VAL A 151 -30.05 -9.80 38.60
N GLY A 152 -30.81 -10.82 38.98
CA GLY A 152 -30.84 -12.11 38.30
C GLY A 152 -32.02 -12.22 37.33
N ILE A 153 -31.81 -12.91 36.21
CA ILE A 153 -32.86 -13.36 35.29
C ILE A 153 -33.11 -14.85 35.52
N TYR A 154 -34.34 -15.20 35.82
CA TYR A 154 -34.78 -16.53 36.23
C TYR A 154 -35.73 -17.11 35.19
N PRO A 155 -35.29 -18.11 34.41
CA PRO A 155 -36.19 -18.95 33.62
C PRO A 155 -36.97 -19.89 34.52
N LEU A 156 -38.26 -20.03 34.26
CA LEU A 156 -39.18 -20.80 35.11
C LEU A 156 -40.17 -21.60 34.25
N ALA A 157 -40.58 -22.75 34.78
CA ALA A 157 -41.61 -23.61 34.20
C ALA A 157 -42.54 -24.13 35.30
N ARG A 158 -43.80 -24.40 34.93
CA ARG A 158 -44.82 -24.95 35.84
C ARG A 158 -45.40 -26.20 35.20
N TYR A 159 -45.69 -27.19 36.04
CA TYR A 159 -46.25 -28.53 35.74
C TYR A 159 -45.21 -29.60 35.33
N PRO A 160 -45.37 -30.86 35.79
CA PRO A 160 -44.53 -31.98 35.38
C PRO A 160 -44.61 -32.23 33.86
N GLY A 161 -43.46 -32.36 33.19
CA GLY A 161 -43.37 -32.62 31.74
C GLY A 161 -43.30 -31.37 30.85
N TRP A 162 -43.17 -30.18 31.45
CA TRP A 162 -42.89 -28.93 30.77
C TRP A 162 -41.49 -28.44 31.09
N GLU A 163 -40.76 -28.05 30.05
CA GLU A 163 -39.36 -27.66 30.10
C GLU A 163 -39.19 -26.33 29.35
N ASN A 164 -38.66 -25.32 30.04
CA ASN A 164 -38.21 -24.08 29.43
C ASN A 164 -36.74 -24.26 29.02
N GLY A 165 -36.50 -24.54 27.74
CA GLY A 165 -35.16 -24.65 27.20
C GLY A 165 -34.61 -23.26 26.90
N VAL A 166 -33.57 -22.86 27.61
CA VAL A 166 -32.89 -21.56 27.45
C VAL A 166 -31.44 -21.81 27.08
N TRP A 167 -30.96 -21.11 26.06
CA TRP A 167 -29.59 -21.29 25.55
C TRP A 167 -28.80 -20.00 25.47
N LYS A 168 -29.48 -18.85 25.44
CA LYS A 168 -28.81 -17.56 25.50
C LYS A 168 -29.70 -16.50 26.12
N ILE A 169 -29.13 -15.70 27.00
CA ILE A 169 -29.73 -14.45 27.47
C ILE A 169 -28.71 -13.33 27.30
N GLU A 170 -29.14 -12.22 26.71
CA GLU A 170 -28.39 -10.97 26.64
C GLU A 170 -29.17 -9.86 27.34
N VAL A 171 -28.45 -9.02 28.07
CA VAL A 171 -28.97 -7.83 28.75
C VAL A 171 -28.14 -6.66 28.30
N GLU A 172 -28.80 -5.66 27.73
CA GLU A 172 -28.19 -4.42 27.28
C GLU A 172 -28.82 -3.25 28.05
N ILE A 173 -27.98 -2.39 28.61
CA ILE A 173 -28.38 -1.22 29.41
C ILE A 173 -27.85 0.02 28.70
N LYS A 174 -28.75 0.91 28.25
CA LYS A 174 -28.35 2.12 27.49
C LYS A 174 -28.60 3.40 28.28
N ASP A 175 -27.70 4.36 28.07
CA ASP A 175 -27.88 5.75 28.45
C ASP A 175 -28.67 6.51 27.36
N TYR A 176 -29.36 7.58 27.74
CA TYR A 176 -30.41 8.23 26.95
C TYR A 176 -29.87 8.86 25.64
N ASN A 177 -30.34 8.39 24.48
CA ASN A 177 -30.26 9.11 23.20
C ASN A 177 -31.66 9.16 22.54
N ALA A 178 -32.00 10.32 22.00
CA ALA A 178 -33.33 10.66 21.51
C ALA A 178 -33.76 9.80 20.29
N ASP A 179 -35.07 9.65 20.13
CA ASP A 179 -35.78 8.91 19.06
C ASP A 179 -35.94 7.39 19.23
N TRP A 180 -36.60 7.00 20.33
CA TRP A 180 -37.31 5.72 20.36
C TRP A 180 -38.51 5.76 19.42
N GLN A 181 -38.35 5.21 18.22
CA GLN A 181 -39.47 4.84 17.35
C GLN A 181 -39.62 3.32 17.35
N PRO A 182 -40.83 2.78 17.60
CA PRO A 182 -41.06 1.36 17.45
C PRO A 182 -40.82 1.01 15.98
N HIS A 183 -39.84 0.14 15.70
CA HIS A 183 -39.61 -0.34 14.34
C HIS A 183 -40.91 -0.92 13.77
N ASP A 184 -41.35 -0.39 12.63
CA ASP A 184 -42.43 -0.94 11.81
C ASP A 184 -41.97 -2.27 11.19
N SER A 185 -42.55 -3.39 11.62
CA SER A 185 -42.53 -4.65 10.85
C SER A 185 -43.59 -5.63 11.34
N GLU A 186 -44.12 -6.43 10.42
CA GLU A 186 -45.18 -7.43 10.58
C GLU A 186 -44.82 -8.56 11.57
N GLU A 187 -44.90 -8.29 12.88
CA GLU A 187 -44.50 -9.22 13.94
C GLU A 187 -45.59 -9.51 14.96
N ILE A 188 -45.56 -10.70 15.55
CA ILE A 188 -46.45 -11.08 16.65
C ILE A 188 -45.93 -10.38 17.91
N VAL A 189 -46.48 -9.20 18.18
CA VAL A 189 -46.22 -8.43 19.40
C VAL A 189 -46.97 -9.07 20.57
N LEU A 190 -46.24 -9.50 21.60
CA LEU A 190 -46.84 -10.16 22.77
C LEU A 190 -47.44 -9.15 23.75
N HIS A 191 -46.81 -7.98 23.90
CA HIS A 191 -47.30 -6.89 24.74
C HIS A 191 -46.74 -5.54 24.25
N ARG A 192 -47.59 -4.52 24.11
CA ARG A 192 -47.19 -3.17 23.67
C ARG A 192 -47.77 -2.11 24.59
N SER A 193 -46.91 -1.44 25.34
CA SER A 193 -47.27 -0.23 26.10
C SER A 193 -46.34 0.93 25.72
N SER A 194 -46.63 2.13 26.20
CA SER A 194 -45.76 3.30 25.97
C SER A 194 -44.37 3.18 26.62
N ARG A 195 -44.20 2.21 27.52
CA ARG A 195 -43.00 2.04 28.36
C ARG A 195 -42.29 0.69 28.17
N HIS A 196 -42.99 -0.31 27.61
CA HIS A 196 -42.48 -1.66 27.37
C HIS A 196 -42.93 -2.19 26.01
N VAL A 197 -41.98 -2.73 25.26
CA VAL A 197 -42.25 -3.50 24.03
C VAL A 197 -41.69 -4.90 24.20
N SER A 198 -42.53 -5.91 23.93
CA SER A 198 -42.12 -7.30 23.86
C SER A 198 -42.45 -7.87 22.48
N THR A 199 -41.44 -8.32 21.77
CA THR A 199 -41.57 -8.96 20.45
C THR A 199 -41.09 -10.41 20.49
N ARG A 200 -41.71 -11.24 19.64
CA ARG A 200 -41.35 -12.64 19.43
C ARG A 200 -41.09 -12.86 17.95
N LYS A 201 -39.86 -13.23 17.59
CA LYS A 201 -39.48 -13.53 16.20
C LYS A 201 -38.87 -14.93 16.09
N PRO A 202 -39.00 -15.61 14.94
CA PRO A 202 -38.08 -16.70 14.61
C PRO A 202 -36.65 -16.13 14.57
N PRO A 203 -35.64 -16.84 15.10
CA PRO A 203 -34.27 -16.36 15.03
C PRO A 203 -33.81 -16.29 13.56
N PRO A 204 -32.95 -15.33 13.19
CA PRO A 204 -32.36 -15.22 11.85
C PRO A 204 -31.78 -16.55 11.35
N PRO A 205 -31.79 -16.87 10.05
CA PRO A 205 -31.19 -18.10 9.52
C PRO A 205 -29.71 -18.28 9.87
N SER A 206 -28.96 -17.18 10.06
CA SER A 206 -27.57 -17.18 10.56
C SER A 206 -27.49 -17.63 12.02
N ASP A 207 -28.38 -17.15 12.88
CA ASP A 207 -28.50 -17.53 14.29
C ASP A 207 -29.02 -18.96 14.40
N VAL A 208 -29.99 -19.34 13.57
CA VAL A 208 -30.49 -20.71 13.46
C VAL A 208 -29.41 -21.64 12.91
N ALA A 209 -28.49 -21.20 12.05
CA ALA A 209 -27.37 -22.01 11.56
C ALA A 209 -26.25 -22.17 12.60
N SER A 210 -26.02 -21.17 13.45
CA SER A 210 -25.13 -21.30 14.62
C SER A 210 -25.77 -22.12 15.75
N ILE A 211 -27.11 -22.08 15.88
CA ILE A 211 -27.90 -22.86 16.86
C ILE A 211 -28.11 -24.33 16.41
N LEU A 212 -28.53 -24.58 15.16
CA LEU A 212 -28.80 -25.93 14.61
C LEU A 212 -27.52 -26.72 14.25
N ARG A 213 -26.35 -26.07 14.20
CA ARG A 213 -25.06 -26.78 14.19
C ARG A 213 -24.61 -27.23 15.57
N CYS A 214 -25.39 -26.94 16.61
CA CYS A 214 -25.12 -27.39 17.97
C CYS A 214 -26.21 -28.35 18.47
N PRO A 215 -26.23 -29.62 18.02
CA PRO A 215 -26.36 -30.69 18.99
C PRO A 215 -25.08 -30.66 19.85
N LEU A 216 -25.22 -30.55 21.17
CA LEU A 216 -24.13 -30.61 22.15
C LEU A 216 -23.21 -31.85 22.03
N GLU A 217 -23.53 -32.82 21.16
CA GLU A 217 -22.66 -33.92 20.78
C GLU A 217 -21.59 -33.54 19.74
N ALA A 218 -21.79 -32.50 18.91
CA ALA A 218 -20.86 -32.12 17.84
C ALA A 218 -19.75 -31.13 18.27
N VAL A 219 -19.98 -30.30 19.29
CA VAL A 219 -18.93 -29.45 19.90
C VAL A 219 -17.95 -30.33 20.69
N GLY A 220 -18.43 -31.41 21.31
CA GLY A 220 -17.59 -32.42 21.95
C GLY A 220 -16.74 -33.24 20.97
N ASN A 221 -17.24 -33.49 19.75
CA ASN A 221 -16.55 -34.38 18.79
C ASN A 221 -15.66 -33.65 17.77
N ASN A 222 -15.97 -32.41 17.35
CA ASN A 222 -15.22 -31.70 16.30
C ASN A 222 -14.26 -30.62 16.80
N LEU A 223 -14.45 -30.10 18.02
CA LEU A 223 -13.50 -29.12 18.58
C LEU A 223 -12.14 -29.74 18.88
N PRO A 224 -12.02 -30.98 19.42
CA PRO A 224 -10.73 -31.64 19.59
C PRO A 224 -10.00 -31.89 18.28
N GLU A 225 -10.69 -32.36 17.23
CA GLU A 225 -10.09 -32.55 15.89
C GLU A 225 -9.68 -31.21 15.26
N LEU A 226 -10.45 -30.14 15.45
CA LEU A 226 -10.11 -28.79 14.98
C LEU A 226 -8.95 -28.17 15.77
N VAL A 227 -8.91 -28.37 17.08
CA VAL A 227 -7.80 -27.97 17.96
C VAL A 227 -6.54 -28.73 17.56
N GLU A 228 -6.63 -30.04 17.35
CA GLU A 228 -5.52 -30.86 16.88
C GLU A 228 -5.06 -30.42 15.48
N ALA A 229 -5.97 -30.06 14.58
CA ALA A 229 -5.62 -29.51 13.27
C ALA A 229 -4.93 -28.14 13.36
N ILE A 230 -5.38 -27.25 14.25
CA ILE A 230 -4.75 -25.94 14.49
C ILE A 230 -3.40 -26.10 15.19
N GLU A 231 -3.30 -26.99 16.17
CA GLU A 231 -2.05 -27.29 16.88
C GLU A 231 -1.03 -27.99 15.97
N ALA A 232 -1.48 -28.85 15.06
CA ALA A 232 -0.63 -29.46 14.02
C ALA A 232 -0.14 -28.44 12.99
N ARG A 233 -0.83 -27.31 12.85
CA ARG A 233 -0.50 -26.20 11.93
C ARG A 233 -0.08 -24.94 12.68
N LEU A 234 0.33 -25.06 13.94
CA LEU A 234 0.86 -23.92 14.67
C LEU A 234 2.07 -23.39 13.91
N HIS A 235 2.09 -22.08 13.64
CA HIS A 235 3.10 -21.40 12.80
C HIS A 235 2.98 -21.60 11.29
N ASP A 236 1.97 -22.31 10.77
CA ASP A 236 1.64 -22.31 9.34
C ASP A 236 0.93 -20.98 8.98
N PRO A 237 1.55 -20.10 8.17
CA PRO A 237 0.97 -18.83 7.77
C PRO A 237 -0.02 -18.96 6.59
N SER A 238 -0.35 -20.18 6.16
CA SER A 238 -1.26 -20.41 5.05
C SER A 238 -2.64 -19.78 5.28
N ALA A 239 -3.28 -19.34 4.19
CA ALA A 239 -4.65 -18.86 4.25
C ALA A 239 -5.61 -19.93 4.83
N GLN A 240 -5.30 -21.22 4.59
CA GLN A 240 -6.06 -22.34 5.13
C GLN A 240 -5.96 -22.42 6.67
N ALA A 241 -4.76 -22.29 7.24
CA ALA A 241 -4.57 -22.26 8.69
C ALA A 241 -5.31 -21.07 9.31
N ILE A 242 -5.27 -19.89 8.69
CA ILE A 242 -5.99 -18.69 9.14
C ILE A 242 -7.51 -18.90 9.11
N ILE A 243 -8.05 -19.52 8.05
CA ILE A 243 -9.47 -19.86 7.95
C ILE A 243 -9.88 -20.85 9.04
N GLU A 244 -9.05 -21.85 9.32
CA GLU A 244 -9.30 -22.83 10.39
C GLU A 244 -9.31 -22.17 11.78
N ILE A 245 -8.38 -21.26 12.06
CA ILE A 245 -8.35 -20.49 13.31
C ILE A 245 -9.58 -19.57 13.41
N ARG A 246 -9.96 -18.86 12.34
CA ARG A 246 -11.20 -18.06 12.32
C ARG A 246 -12.45 -18.90 12.55
N ARG A 247 -12.49 -20.10 11.96
CA ARG A 247 -13.55 -21.08 12.18
C ARG A 247 -13.58 -21.56 13.63
N ALA A 248 -12.44 -21.78 14.28
CA ALA A 248 -12.41 -22.09 15.71
C ALA A 248 -12.94 -20.93 16.54
N ILE A 249 -12.55 -19.69 16.26
CA ILE A 249 -13.06 -18.49 16.95
C ILE A 249 -14.58 -18.35 16.77
N SER A 250 -15.12 -18.64 15.58
CA SER A 250 -16.56 -18.55 15.30
C SER A 250 -17.38 -19.66 15.94
N LEU A 251 -16.79 -20.84 16.13
CA LEU A 251 -17.41 -21.97 16.83
C LEU A 251 -17.25 -21.91 18.36
N THR A 252 -16.35 -21.06 18.85
CA THR A 252 -16.13 -20.85 20.28
C THR A 252 -17.13 -19.80 20.81
N PRO A 253 -17.72 -19.95 22.01
CA PRO A 253 -18.52 -18.89 22.65
C PRO A 253 -17.72 -17.64 23.06
N LEU A 254 -18.37 -16.48 23.24
CA LEU A 254 -17.70 -15.20 23.60
C LEU A 254 -17.00 -15.25 24.97
N ASP A 255 -17.60 -15.98 25.92
CA ASP A 255 -17.16 -16.19 27.30
C ASP A 255 -16.28 -17.43 27.49
N HIS A 256 -15.93 -18.13 26.40
CA HIS A 256 -15.13 -19.33 26.48
C HIS A 256 -13.68 -19.01 26.89
N PRO A 257 -13.08 -19.76 27.83
CA PRO A 257 -11.75 -19.48 28.35
C PRO A 257 -10.68 -19.47 27.24
N ASP A 258 -10.67 -20.41 26.30
CA ASP A 258 -9.62 -20.43 25.26
C ASP A 258 -9.82 -19.41 24.12
N ARG A 259 -10.88 -18.58 24.14
CA ARG A 259 -11.15 -17.60 23.06
C ARG A 259 -10.03 -16.57 22.88
N PRO A 260 -9.50 -15.91 23.95
CA PRO A 260 -8.38 -14.97 23.80
C PRO A 260 -7.10 -15.64 23.26
N ARG A 261 -6.88 -16.92 23.59
CA ARG A 261 -5.76 -17.70 23.05
C ARG A 261 -5.88 -17.86 21.53
N TRP A 262 -7.08 -18.14 21.01
CA TRP A 262 -7.30 -18.23 19.55
C TRP A 262 -7.03 -16.92 18.82
N PHE A 263 -7.40 -15.78 19.42
CA PHE A 263 -7.06 -14.47 18.86
C PHE A 263 -5.55 -14.19 18.85
N ALA A 264 -4.81 -14.59 19.89
CA ALA A 264 -3.35 -14.46 19.88
C ALA A 264 -2.68 -15.34 18.81
N ILE A 265 -3.17 -16.57 18.62
CA ILE A 265 -2.69 -17.47 17.57
C ILE A 265 -3.01 -16.87 16.20
N LEU A 266 -4.23 -16.35 15.98
CA LEU A 266 -4.61 -15.68 14.74
C LEU A 266 -3.71 -14.46 14.45
N ALA A 267 -3.50 -13.59 15.44
CA ALA A 267 -2.67 -12.41 15.28
C ALA A 267 -1.20 -12.77 14.98
N SER A 268 -0.65 -13.78 15.66
CA SER A 268 0.70 -14.28 15.35
C SER A 268 0.79 -14.88 13.94
N THR A 269 -0.25 -15.60 13.51
CA THR A 269 -0.28 -16.23 12.19
C THR A 269 -0.41 -15.19 11.08
N LEU A 270 -1.24 -14.16 11.28
CA LEU A 270 -1.34 -13.00 10.38
C LEU A 270 -0.02 -12.22 10.32
N SER A 271 0.64 -12.00 11.46
CA SER A 271 1.97 -11.36 11.47
C SER A 271 3.03 -12.19 10.75
N ASN A 272 2.99 -13.52 10.86
CA ASN A 272 3.90 -14.40 10.12
C ASN A 272 3.60 -14.38 8.61
N ARG A 273 2.32 -14.38 8.21
CA ARG A 273 1.93 -14.22 6.81
C ARG A 273 2.42 -12.88 6.26
N HIS A 274 2.29 -11.79 7.04
CA HIS A 274 2.86 -10.49 6.68
C HIS A 274 4.38 -10.56 6.47
N ILE A 275 5.14 -11.23 7.34
CA ILE A 275 6.60 -11.34 7.16
C ILE A 275 6.95 -12.07 5.85
N GLN A 276 6.16 -13.07 5.46
CA GLN A 276 6.39 -13.81 4.21
C GLN A 276 5.90 -13.08 2.96
N SER A 277 4.78 -12.35 3.06
CA SER A 277 4.10 -11.75 1.91
C SER A 277 4.35 -10.25 1.76
N GLY A 278 4.63 -9.54 2.85
CA GLY A 278 4.70 -8.08 2.96
C GLY A 278 3.35 -7.36 2.94
N VAL A 279 2.20 -8.04 3.04
CA VAL A 279 0.86 -7.40 2.96
C VAL A 279 0.51 -6.69 4.27
N ILE A 280 0.35 -5.38 4.23
CA ILE A 280 0.12 -4.56 5.44
C ILE A 280 -1.23 -4.84 6.11
N GLU A 281 -2.24 -5.28 5.36
CA GLU A 281 -3.58 -5.54 5.88
C GLU A 281 -3.60 -6.66 6.93
N ASP A 282 -2.69 -7.62 6.83
CA ASP A 282 -2.52 -8.68 7.83
C ASP A 282 -2.08 -8.11 9.18
N LEU A 283 -1.22 -7.08 9.18
CA LEU A 283 -0.83 -6.38 10.41
C LEU A 283 -1.97 -5.52 10.96
N HIS A 284 -2.74 -4.85 10.10
CA HIS A 284 -3.91 -4.07 10.54
C HIS A 284 -4.93 -4.96 11.27
N GLN A 285 -5.24 -6.11 10.68
CA GLN A 285 -6.13 -7.09 11.30
C GLN A 285 -5.54 -7.64 12.61
N ALA A 286 -4.25 -8.00 12.64
CA ALA A 286 -3.60 -8.49 13.86
C ALA A 286 -3.62 -7.44 15.00
N ILE A 287 -3.33 -6.18 14.69
CA ILE A 287 -3.37 -5.06 15.65
C ILE A 287 -4.79 -4.85 16.17
N GLY A 288 -5.78 -4.80 15.28
CA GLY A 288 -7.19 -4.62 15.66
C GLY A 288 -7.70 -5.74 16.57
N LEU A 289 -7.38 -6.99 16.25
CA LEU A 289 -7.72 -8.14 17.08
C LEU A 289 -7.06 -8.07 18.47
N LEU A 290 -5.76 -7.77 18.53
CA LEU A 290 -5.04 -7.71 19.80
C LEU A 290 -5.51 -6.55 20.69
N ARG A 291 -5.78 -5.35 20.13
CA ARG A 291 -6.34 -4.23 20.90
C ARG A 291 -7.69 -4.60 21.51
N LYS A 292 -8.59 -5.17 20.72
CA LYS A 292 -9.92 -5.59 21.19
C LYS A 292 -9.84 -6.69 22.25
N VAL A 293 -8.92 -7.64 22.11
CA VAL A 293 -8.67 -8.66 23.16
C VAL A 293 -8.21 -8.00 24.46
N ILE A 294 -7.26 -7.06 24.39
CA ILE A 294 -6.75 -6.36 25.58
C ILE A 294 -7.84 -5.55 26.27
N GLU A 295 -8.77 -4.95 25.52
CA GLU A 295 -9.92 -4.20 26.04
C GLU A 295 -11.00 -5.09 26.66
N THR A 296 -11.20 -6.30 26.14
CA THR A 296 -12.30 -7.20 26.54
C THR A 296 -11.93 -8.24 27.61
N VAL A 297 -10.64 -8.46 27.88
CA VAL A 297 -10.21 -9.39 28.93
C VAL A 297 -10.54 -8.83 30.31
N ASP A 298 -11.47 -9.50 31.02
CA ASP A 298 -11.83 -9.18 32.42
C ASP A 298 -10.57 -9.27 33.31
N PRO A 299 -10.24 -8.22 34.09
CA PRO A 299 -9.14 -8.22 35.06
C PRO A 299 -9.18 -9.38 36.07
N SER A 300 -10.38 -9.91 36.34
CA SER A 300 -10.64 -11.00 37.28
C SER A 300 -10.51 -12.39 36.64
N SER A 301 -10.32 -12.47 35.32
CA SER A 301 -10.23 -13.72 34.58
C SER A 301 -8.83 -14.34 34.62
N ARG A 302 -8.75 -15.66 34.50
CA ARG A 302 -7.49 -16.42 34.33
C ARG A 302 -6.71 -15.99 33.07
N HIS A 303 -7.35 -15.30 32.12
CA HIS A 303 -6.69 -14.79 30.90
C HIS A 303 -5.92 -13.50 31.13
N ASN A 304 -6.21 -12.77 32.22
CA ASN A 304 -5.37 -11.65 32.64
C ASN A 304 -3.94 -12.13 32.99
N GLU A 305 -3.77 -13.40 33.40
CA GLU A 305 -2.45 -14.02 33.60
C GLU A 305 -1.63 -14.12 32.29
N GLN A 306 -2.29 -14.09 31.12
CA GLN A 306 -1.64 -14.14 29.80
C GLN A 306 -1.56 -12.77 29.12
N LYS A 307 -1.96 -11.69 29.81
CA LYS A 307 -2.00 -10.33 29.26
C LYS A 307 -0.66 -9.89 28.67
N PHE A 308 0.45 -10.26 29.32
CA PHE A 308 1.80 -9.95 28.83
C PHE A 308 2.07 -10.52 27.42
N LYS A 309 1.49 -11.67 27.05
CA LYS A 309 1.64 -12.27 25.72
C LYS A 309 0.90 -11.46 24.65
N PHE A 310 -0.30 -10.96 24.97
CA PHE A 310 -1.04 -10.07 24.06
C PHE A 310 -0.30 -8.74 23.85
N LEU A 311 0.25 -8.15 24.92
CA LEU A 311 1.06 -6.94 24.84
C LEU A 311 2.32 -7.14 23.99
N ALA A 312 3.03 -8.26 24.18
CA ALA A 312 4.22 -8.60 23.40
C ALA A 312 3.89 -8.79 21.90
N ASN A 313 2.81 -9.50 21.59
CA ASN A 313 2.37 -9.69 20.20
C ASN A 313 1.94 -8.36 19.57
N LEU A 314 1.25 -7.48 20.32
CA LEU A 314 0.83 -6.17 19.83
C LEU A 314 2.04 -5.28 19.55
N ALA A 315 3.02 -5.29 20.45
CA ALA A 315 4.28 -4.58 20.26
C ALA A 315 5.02 -5.06 19.00
N ASN A 316 5.07 -6.36 18.76
CA ASN A 316 5.67 -6.93 17.54
C ASN A 316 4.92 -6.50 16.27
N CYS A 317 3.58 -6.52 16.27
CA CYS A 317 2.79 -6.08 15.11
C CYS A 317 2.97 -4.58 14.84
N LEU A 318 3.01 -3.74 15.88
CA LEU A 318 3.26 -2.30 15.77
C LEU A 318 4.67 -1.99 15.26
N ARG A 319 5.67 -2.77 15.68
CA ARG A 319 7.02 -2.68 15.13
C ARG A 319 7.04 -3.01 13.64
N GLY A 320 6.40 -4.10 13.22
CA GLY A 320 6.28 -4.44 11.80
C GLY A 320 5.57 -3.35 10.99
N ARG A 321 4.50 -2.74 11.56
CA ARG A 321 3.80 -1.62 10.92
C ARG A 321 4.68 -0.37 10.82
N PHE A 322 5.51 -0.10 11.83
CA PHE A 322 6.53 0.95 11.76
C PHE A 322 7.60 0.67 10.70
N GLU A 323 8.11 -0.56 10.61
CA GLU A 323 9.10 -0.94 9.59
C GLU A 323 8.53 -0.70 8.18
N ARG A 324 7.22 -0.94 8.00
CA ARG A 324 6.50 -0.74 6.74
C ARG A 324 6.13 0.71 6.42
N LEU A 325 5.60 1.47 7.39
CA LEU A 325 5.00 2.79 7.17
C LEU A 325 5.85 3.96 7.69
N GLY A 326 6.81 3.69 8.58
CA GLY A 326 7.68 4.70 9.19
C GLY A 326 7.01 5.54 10.28
N GLU A 327 5.80 5.18 10.74
CA GLU A 327 5.03 5.95 11.71
C GLU A 327 5.63 5.90 13.12
N THR A 328 6.35 6.95 13.52
CA THR A 328 7.06 6.98 14.83
C THR A 328 6.17 6.76 16.05
N LYS A 329 4.85 6.99 15.95
CA LYS A 329 3.89 6.72 17.02
C LYS A 329 3.83 5.23 17.33
N ASP A 330 3.80 4.38 16.31
CA ASP A 330 3.75 2.92 16.45
C ASP A 330 5.01 2.39 17.13
N LEU A 331 6.18 2.92 16.76
CA LEU A 331 7.44 2.50 17.38
C LEU A 331 7.48 2.84 18.88
N ARG A 332 7.04 4.04 19.26
CA ARG A 332 6.98 4.44 20.68
C ARG A 332 5.99 3.57 21.46
N GLU A 333 4.83 3.30 20.87
CA GLU A 333 3.82 2.41 21.48
C GLU A 333 4.36 0.98 21.62
N ALA A 334 5.06 0.45 20.62
CA ALA A 334 5.69 -0.87 20.68
C ALA A 334 6.72 -0.99 21.82
N ILE A 335 7.55 0.02 22.03
CA ILE A 335 8.53 0.05 23.14
C ILE A 335 7.82 0.05 24.48
N GLU A 336 6.80 0.90 24.64
CA GLU A 336 6.03 1.02 25.88
C GLU A 336 5.30 -0.30 26.22
N LEU A 337 4.62 -0.90 25.24
CA LEU A 337 3.93 -2.18 25.41
C LEU A 337 4.91 -3.33 25.70
N SER A 338 6.11 -3.32 25.10
CA SER A 338 7.15 -4.32 25.40
C SER A 338 7.65 -4.19 26.84
N ARG A 339 7.84 -2.96 27.34
CA ARG A 339 8.21 -2.71 28.75
C ARG A 339 7.11 -3.17 29.70
N GLN A 340 5.86 -2.78 29.44
CA GLN A 340 4.71 -3.22 30.24
C GLN A 340 4.56 -4.74 30.26
N SER A 341 4.78 -5.40 29.11
CA SER A 341 4.78 -6.87 29.01
C SER A 341 5.86 -7.50 29.91
N ILE A 342 7.09 -6.95 29.89
CA ILE A 342 8.19 -7.41 30.76
C ILE A 342 7.86 -7.20 32.24
N ASP A 343 7.30 -6.04 32.60
CA ASP A 343 7.02 -5.67 34.00
C ASP A 343 5.94 -6.54 34.66
N ILE A 344 4.96 -7.02 33.89
CA ILE A 344 3.87 -7.88 34.40
C ILE A 344 4.11 -9.37 34.13
N SER A 345 5.22 -9.75 33.48
CA SER A 345 5.54 -11.14 33.17
C SER A 345 5.97 -11.90 34.43
N PRO A 346 5.47 -13.13 34.67
CA PRO A 346 5.94 -13.96 35.79
C PRO A 346 7.43 -14.30 35.67
N ASP A 347 8.15 -14.35 36.80
CA ASP A 347 9.54 -14.78 36.84
C ASP A 347 9.70 -16.20 36.26
N GLY A 348 10.55 -16.36 35.25
CA GLY A 348 10.82 -17.64 34.60
C GLY A 348 9.85 -18.00 33.47
N ASP A 349 9.04 -17.07 32.97
CA ASP A 349 8.24 -17.31 31.75
C ASP A 349 9.13 -17.38 30.50
N ASP A 350 8.95 -18.45 29.72
CA ASP A 350 9.70 -18.71 28.47
C ASP A 350 9.50 -17.61 27.42
N GLY A 351 8.40 -16.84 27.48
CA GLY A 351 8.10 -15.73 26.59
C GLY A 351 8.90 -14.45 26.87
N MET A 352 9.57 -14.34 28.02
CA MET A 352 10.34 -13.14 28.38
C MET A 352 11.48 -12.86 27.41
N CYS A 353 12.14 -13.91 26.91
CA CYS A 353 13.21 -13.78 25.91
C CYS A 353 12.69 -13.17 24.59
N LYS A 354 11.47 -13.54 24.16
CA LYS A 354 10.81 -13.03 22.94
C LYS A 354 10.47 -11.55 23.07
N THR A 355 9.88 -11.15 24.21
CA THR A 355 9.56 -9.74 24.47
C THR A 355 10.82 -8.88 24.55
N MET A 356 11.88 -9.35 25.21
CA MET A 356 13.16 -8.62 25.26
C MET A 356 13.83 -8.53 23.88
N SER A 357 13.76 -9.59 23.08
CA SER A 357 14.24 -9.59 21.70
C SER A 357 13.51 -8.54 20.85
N GLY A 358 12.18 -8.49 20.94
CA GLY A 358 11.35 -7.47 20.29
C GLY A 358 11.65 -6.05 20.77
N LEU A 359 11.88 -5.85 22.07
CA LEU A 359 12.28 -4.56 22.63
C LEU A 359 13.67 -4.11 22.13
N SER A 360 14.64 -5.02 22.08
CA SER A 360 15.97 -4.76 21.49
C SER A 360 15.84 -4.28 20.05
N ALA A 361 14.97 -4.92 19.26
CA ALA A 361 14.71 -4.52 17.88
C ALA A 361 14.07 -3.12 17.79
N ALA A 362 13.06 -2.84 18.62
CA ALA A 362 12.36 -1.55 18.63
C ALA A 362 13.28 -0.40 19.08
N LEU A 363 14.13 -0.61 20.09
CA LEU A 363 15.11 0.38 20.55
C LEU A 363 16.19 0.64 19.50
N ARG A 364 16.65 -0.40 18.78
CA ARG A 364 17.56 -0.23 17.64
C ARG A 364 16.94 0.64 16.54
N LEU A 365 15.68 0.39 16.19
CA LEU A 365 14.95 1.19 15.21
C LEU A 365 14.77 2.64 15.68
N LEU A 366 14.55 2.86 16.97
CA LEU A 366 14.46 4.20 17.55
C LEU A 366 15.80 4.92 17.42
N PHE A 367 16.90 4.25 17.76
CA PHE A 367 18.26 4.78 17.58
C PHE A 367 18.55 5.17 16.12
N LEU A 368 18.15 4.35 15.14
CA LEU A 368 18.34 4.68 13.72
C LEU A 368 17.57 5.94 13.28
N ARG A 369 16.58 6.39 14.05
CA ARG A 369 15.83 7.62 13.81
C ARG A 369 16.30 8.80 14.67
N SER A 370 16.57 8.56 15.95
CA SER A 370 16.93 9.60 16.94
C SER A 370 18.42 9.91 16.95
N HIS A 371 19.25 8.93 16.57
CA HIS A 371 20.70 8.90 16.78
C HIS A 371 21.12 9.12 18.25
N GLU A 372 20.23 8.83 19.21
CA GLU A 372 20.52 8.95 20.63
C GLU A 372 21.31 7.74 21.13
N GLN A 373 22.56 7.97 21.54
CA GLN A 373 23.48 6.92 22.00
C GLN A 373 22.92 6.04 23.13
N LYS A 374 22.02 6.57 23.97
CA LYS A 374 21.36 5.82 25.04
C LYS A 374 20.47 4.68 24.50
N ASP A 375 19.77 4.92 23.39
CA ASP A 375 18.83 3.96 22.82
C ASP A 375 19.55 2.69 22.33
N ILE A 376 20.71 2.86 21.67
CA ILE A 376 21.50 1.72 21.19
C ILE A 376 22.20 0.96 22.31
N GLU A 377 22.63 1.66 23.37
CA GLU A 377 23.19 1.04 24.57
C GLU A 377 22.15 0.20 25.30
N GLU A 378 20.92 0.72 25.43
CA GLU A 378 19.79 -0.02 25.98
C GLU A 378 19.43 -1.23 25.09
N ALA A 379 19.37 -1.05 23.77
CA ALA A 379 19.11 -2.14 22.83
C ALA A 379 20.10 -3.30 23.01
N ILE A 380 21.41 -3.01 23.04
CA ILE A 380 22.45 -4.03 23.23
C ILE A 380 22.34 -4.69 24.61
N ALA A 381 22.07 -3.92 25.67
CA ALA A 381 21.91 -4.46 27.02
C ALA A 381 20.72 -5.41 27.12
N VAL A 382 19.56 -5.03 26.57
CA VAL A 382 18.36 -5.86 26.52
C VAL A 382 18.58 -7.09 25.64
N GLY A 383 19.21 -6.95 24.47
CA GLY A 383 19.53 -8.07 23.59
C GLY A 383 20.46 -9.10 24.24
N ARG A 384 21.50 -8.66 24.96
CA ARG A 384 22.38 -9.55 25.74
C ARG A 384 21.61 -10.30 26.83
N LYS A 385 20.68 -9.62 27.51
CA LYS A 385 19.81 -10.25 28.50
C LYS A 385 18.90 -11.29 27.85
N ALA A 386 18.31 -11.00 26.69
CA ALA A 386 17.49 -11.95 25.94
C ALA A 386 18.28 -13.23 25.62
N VAL A 387 19.49 -13.11 25.07
CA VAL A 387 20.37 -14.26 24.77
C VAL A 387 20.75 -15.05 26.03
N SER A 388 20.90 -14.40 27.18
CA SER A 388 21.19 -15.10 28.44
C SER A 388 20.02 -15.92 28.99
N LEU A 389 18.79 -15.63 28.54
CA LEU A 389 17.56 -16.33 28.95
C LEU A 389 17.17 -17.47 28.01
N THR A 390 17.79 -17.58 26.84
CA THR A 390 17.45 -18.61 25.86
C THR A 390 18.16 -19.93 26.14
N VAL A 391 17.49 -21.04 25.80
CA VAL A 391 18.09 -22.37 25.79
C VAL A 391 18.90 -22.54 24.49
N PRO A 392 20.15 -23.06 24.55
CA PRO A 392 20.94 -23.30 23.36
C PRO A 392 20.26 -24.19 22.33
N ASP A 393 20.53 -23.96 21.05
CA ASP A 393 20.02 -24.75 19.92
C ASP A 393 18.48 -24.68 19.73
N THR A 394 17.87 -23.57 20.15
CA THR A 394 16.44 -23.29 19.98
C THR A 394 16.15 -22.15 19.00
N ILE A 395 14.92 -22.12 18.46
CA ILE A 395 14.43 -21.00 17.62
C ILE A 395 14.49 -19.66 18.39
N ASP A 396 14.27 -19.70 19.70
CA ASP A 396 14.29 -18.51 20.55
C ASP A 396 15.72 -17.98 20.74
N GLU A 397 16.73 -18.84 20.86
CA GLU A 397 18.14 -18.43 20.80
C GLU A 397 18.47 -17.77 19.47
N LYS A 398 18.05 -18.38 18.35
CA LYS A 398 18.27 -17.84 17.00
C LYS A 398 17.74 -16.40 16.88
N TYR A 399 16.51 -16.13 17.31
CA TYR A 399 15.95 -14.77 17.27
C TYR A 399 16.64 -13.80 18.24
N ALA A 400 16.97 -14.24 19.46
CA ALA A 400 17.65 -13.40 20.43
C ALA A 400 19.06 -12.99 19.95
N LEU A 401 19.79 -13.93 19.34
CA LEU A 401 21.03 -13.66 18.63
C LEU A 401 20.78 -12.61 17.55
N MET A 402 19.76 -12.88 16.71
CA MET A 402 19.45 -12.08 15.54
C MET A 402 19.37 -10.57 15.84
N TYR A 403 18.55 -10.21 16.82
CA TYR A 403 18.34 -8.81 17.18
C TYR A 403 19.53 -8.18 17.91
N LEU A 404 20.31 -8.97 18.65
CA LEU A 404 21.53 -8.48 19.28
C LEU A 404 22.59 -8.16 18.23
N GLU A 405 22.82 -9.03 17.24
CA GLU A 405 23.83 -8.73 16.22
C GLU A 405 23.46 -7.50 15.37
N GLN A 406 22.17 -7.29 15.08
CA GLN A 406 21.71 -6.10 14.38
C GLN A 406 21.97 -4.83 15.20
N SER A 407 21.80 -4.91 16.53
CA SER A 407 22.04 -3.78 17.44
C SER A 407 23.54 -3.46 17.54
N LEU A 408 24.39 -4.48 17.59
CA LEU A 408 25.85 -4.32 17.56
C LEU A 408 26.33 -3.73 16.22
N ALA A 409 25.79 -4.21 15.10
CA ALA A 409 26.10 -3.68 13.78
C ALA A 409 25.67 -2.23 13.61
N ALA A 410 24.46 -1.86 14.07
CA ALA A 410 23.99 -0.47 14.06
C ALA A 410 24.86 0.44 14.94
N SER A 411 25.36 -0.06 16.07
CA SER A 411 26.32 0.68 16.89
C SER A 411 27.65 0.90 16.18
N TYR A 412 28.12 -0.04 15.35
CA TYR A 412 29.32 0.13 14.54
C TYR A 412 29.09 1.13 13.40
N ASP A 413 27.94 1.05 12.72
CA ASP A 413 27.61 1.98 11.61
C ASP A 413 27.56 3.44 12.05
N TYR A 414 27.25 3.70 13.33
CA TYR A 414 27.26 5.04 13.90
C TYR A 414 28.66 5.50 14.36
N ASP A 415 29.48 4.57 14.86
CA ASP A 415 30.84 4.85 15.32
C ASP A 415 31.80 3.77 14.84
N ASP A 416 32.45 4.07 13.71
CA ASP A 416 33.48 3.26 13.04
C ASP A 416 34.63 2.79 13.96
N ASN A 417 34.80 3.40 15.14
CA ASN A 417 35.81 2.98 16.12
C ASN A 417 35.40 1.73 16.90
N LYS A 418 34.11 1.36 16.89
CA LYS A 418 33.56 0.20 17.59
C LYS A 418 33.69 -1.09 16.76
N LEU A 419 34.86 -1.31 16.13
CA LEU A 419 35.12 -2.51 15.32
C LEU A 419 34.86 -3.82 16.08
N HIS A 420 35.09 -3.83 17.40
CA HIS A 420 34.79 -4.97 18.27
C HIS A 420 33.29 -5.33 18.32
N HIS A 421 32.37 -4.36 18.17
CA HIS A 421 30.94 -4.66 18.03
C HIS A 421 30.64 -5.35 16.70
N LEU A 422 31.31 -4.95 15.61
CA LEU A 422 31.17 -5.63 14.31
C LEU A 422 31.73 -7.07 14.38
N ASP A 423 32.86 -7.27 15.04
CA ASP A 423 33.44 -8.61 15.25
C ASP A 423 32.55 -9.49 16.13
N GLU A 424 31.95 -8.93 17.19
CA GLU A 424 30.96 -9.62 18.03
C GLU A 424 29.72 -9.99 17.19
N ALA A 425 29.19 -9.06 16.39
CA ALA A 425 28.06 -9.33 15.49
C ALA A 425 28.36 -10.49 14.53
N ILE A 426 29.51 -10.49 13.84
CA ILE A 426 29.93 -11.60 12.96
C ILE A 426 30.01 -12.93 13.73
N SER A 427 30.53 -12.92 14.95
CA SER A 427 30.61 -14.12 15.79
C SER A 427 29.22 -14.65 16.17
N LEU A 428 28.29 -13.76 16.53
CA LEU A 428 26.91 -14.13 16.88
C LEU A 428 26.15 -14.67 15.67
N THR A 429 26.30 -14.03 14.50
CA THR A 429 25.67 -14.50 13.26
C THR A 429 26.19 -15.89 12.86
N ARG A 430 27.50 -16.15 12.98
CA ARG A 430 28.07 -17.49 12.75
C ARG A 430 27.52 -18.53 13.74
N ARG A 431 27.31 -18.14 15.00
CA ARG A 431 26.68 -19.02 16.00
C ARG A 431 25.25 -19.35 15.60
N ALA A 432 24.46 -18.34 15.22
CA ALA A 432 23.08 -18.53 14.78
C ALA A 432 22.97 -19.45 13.55
N ILE A 433 23.89 -19.35 12.59
CA ILE A 433 23.93 -20.26 11.42
C ILE A 433 24.27 -21.70 11.84
N ALA A 434 25.16 -21.91 12.82
CA ALA A 434 25.50 -23.24 13.31
C ALA A 434 24.31 -23.92 14.03
N THR A 435 23.58 -23.13 14.82
CA THR A 435 22.35 -23.52 15.54
C THR A 435 21.21 -23.88 14.57
N ALA A 436 21.16 -23.30 13.37
CA ALA A 436 20.11 -23.50 12.36
C ALA A 436 20.11 -24.90 11.68
N THR A 437 20.93 -25.84 12.12
CA THR A 437 20.99 -27.20 11.54
C THR A 437 19.73 -28.06 11.78
N TYR A 438 18.80 -27.62 12.64
CA TYR A 438 17.56 -28.35 12.98
C TYR A 438 16.25 -27.72 12.46
N TYR A 439 16.25 -26.43 12.14
CA TYR A 439 15.08 -25.68 11.65
C TYR A 439 15.55 -24.81 10.50
N GLU A 440 15.03 -25.08 9.29
CA GLU A 440 15.31 -24.47 7.99
C GLU A 440 16.34 -23.31 7.91
N ASP A 441 17.25 -23.48 6.97
CA ASP A 441 18.43 -22.66 6.76
C ASP A 441 18.07 -21.26 6.22
N ASP A 442 18.21 -20.25 7.09
CA ASP A 442 17.60 -18.91 7.01
C ASP A 442 18.42 -17.91 6.17
N PRO A 443 17.86 -17.37 5.07
CA PRO A 443 18.58 -16.40 4.24
C PRO A 443 18.81 -15.04 4.91
N GLU A 444 18.00 -14.64 5.91
CA GLU A 444 18.16 -13.34 6.58
C GLU A 444 19.48 -13.30 7.36
N ILE A 445 19.75 -14.33 8.16
CA ILE A 445 20.97 -14.44 8.96
C ILE A 445 22.21 -14.53 8.04
N ARG A 446 22.11 -15.25 6.91
CA ARG A 446 23.18 -15.33 5.92
C ARG A 446 23.44 -13.99 5.24
N ARG A 447 22.40 -13.23 4.93
CA ARG A 447 22.54 -11.87 4.42
C ARG A 447 23.24 -10.97 5.44
N HIS A 448 22.86 -11.02 6.72
CA HIS A 448 23.54 -10.27 7.78
C HIS A 448 25.03 -10.61 7.85
N LEU A 449 25.39 -11.90 7.81
CA LEU A 449 26.80 -12.31 7.80
C LEU A 449 27.54 -11.72 6.59
N GLY A 450 26.91 -11.81 5.41
CA GLY A 450 27.44 -11.23 4.17
C GLY A 450 27.70 -9.73 4.30
N ASP A 451 26.72 -8.98 4.82
CA ASP A 451 26.82 -7.53 5.04
C ASP A 451 27.93 -7.17 6.02
N TYR A 452 28.02 -7.85 7.15
CA TYR A 452 29.01 -7.55 8.20
C TYR A 452 30.43 -7.89 7.77
N LEU A 453 30.62 -9.02 7.09
CA LEU A 453 31.90 -9.39 6.51
C LEU A 453 32.35 -8.37 5.46
N TYR A 454 31.43 -7.87 4.63
CA TYR A 454 31.78 -6.82 3.67
C TYR A 454 32.21 -5.53 4.37
N LYS A 455 31.48 -5.09 5.40
CA LYS A 455 31.85 -3.90 6.20
C LYS A 455 33.23 -4.07 6.81
N ARG A 456 33.56 -5.26 7.34
CA ARG A 456 34.90 -5.54 7.87
C ARG A 456 35.97 -5.58 6.78
N TYR A 457 35.65 -6.13 5.60
CA TYR A 457 36.53 -6.07 4.43
C TYR A 457 36.85 -4.63 4.02
N GLN A 458 35.87 -3.72 3.99
CA GLN A 458 36.12 -2.31 3.66
C GLN A 458 37.12 -1.62 4.60
N ARG A 459 37.21 -2.07 5.86
CA ARG A 459 38.18 -1.55 6.85
C ARG A 459 39.53 -2.24 6.85
N THR A 460 39.52 -3.56 6.67
CA THR A 460 40.71 -4.41 6.87
C THR A 460 41.39 -4.81 5.56
N ALA A 461 40.71 -4.64 4.42
CA ALA A 461 41.08 -5.16 3.11
C ALA A 461 41.30 -6.69 3.09
N SER A 462 40.67 -7.43 4.02
CA SER A 462 40.74 -8.89 4.11
C SER A 462 40.01 -9.55 2.93
N THR A 463 40.75 -10.14 1.98
CA THR A 463 40.15 -10.83 0.82
C THR A 463 39.33 -12.05 1.22
N ARG A 464 39.65 -12.68 2.36
CA ARG A 464 38.85 -13.78 2.91
C ARG A 464 37.46 -13.30 3.30
N ASP A 465 37.37 -12.15 3.97
CA ASP A 465 36.07 -11.58 4.36
C ASP A 465 35.27 -11.15 3.13
N ARG A 466 35.94 -10.62 2.10
CA ARG A 466 35.33 -10.32 0.80
C ARG A 466 34.71 -11.57 0.17
N ASP A 467 35.48 -12.64 0.02
CA ASP A 467 35.03 -13.85 -0.68
C ASP A 467 33.89 -14.53 0.12
N GLU A 468 34.05 -14.66 1.44
CA GLU A 468 33.01 -15.20 2.34
C GLU A 468 31.74 -14.35 2.32
N SER A 469 31.86 -13.02 2.27
CA SER A 469 30.72 -12.10 2.15
C SER A 469 29.90 -12.37 0.88
N LEU A 470 30.56 -12.41 -0.28
CA LEU A 470 29.89 -12.62 -1.57
C LEU A 470 29.24 -14.01 -1.65
N ASP A 471 29.86 -15.03 -1.07
CA ASP A 471 29.28 -16.38 -0.99
C ASP A 471 28.05 -16.42 -0.07
N CYS A 472 28.08 -15.77 1.09
CA CYS A 472 26.92 -15.67 1.97
C CYS A 472 25.74 -14.93 1.31
N LEU A 473 26.00 -13.84 0.58
CA LEU A 473 24.97 -13.09 -0.14
C LEU A 473 24.38 -13.90 -1.31
N SER A 474 25.23 -14.59 -2.09
CA SER A 474 24.80 -15.47 -3.18
C SER A 474 23.96 -16.64 -2.65
N ASP A 475 24.35 -17.24 -1.53
CA ASP A 475 23.58 -18.32 -0.90
C ASP A 475 22.24 -17.84 -0.35
N ALA A 476 22.20 -16.66 0.31
CA ALA A 476 20.95 -16.04 0.76
C ALA A 476 19.99 -15.78 -0.43
N LEU A 477 20.51 -15.24 -1.54
CA LEU A 477 19.75 -14.97 -2.75
C LEU A 477 19.13 -16.24 -3.37
N ARG A 478 19.87 -17.35 -3.38
CA ARG A 478 19.45 -18.60 -4.05
C ARG A 478 18.28 -19.31 -3.34
N ARG A 479 18.07 -19.05 -2.05
CA ARG A 479 17.03 -19.69 -1.22
C ARG A 479 15.61 -19.24 -1.54
N GLY A 480 15.43 -17.98 -1.95
CA GLY A 480 14.18 -17.48 -2.52
C GLY A 480 13.03 -17.16 -1.55
N ASN A 481 13.14 -17.41 -0.25
CA ASN A 481 12.13 -17.06 0.76
C ASN A 481 12.77 -16.83 2.15
N PRO A 482 12.49 -15.72 2.88
CA PRO A 482 11.60 -14.61 2.51
C PRO A 482 12.13 -13.77 1.35
N MET A 483 11.20 -13.33 0.49
CA MET A 483 11.52 -12.60 -0.74
C MET A 483 12.27 -11.30 -0.47
N GLU A 484 11.81 -10.51 0.50
CA GLU A 484 12.45 -9.24 0.89
C GLU A 484 13.93 -9.43 1.25
N CYS A 485 14.23 -10.48 2.02
CA CYS A 485 15.60 -10.82 2.38
C CYS A 485 16.45 -11.23 1.17
N CYS A 486 15.88 -12.02 0.25
CA CYS A 486 16.58 -12.46 -0.95
C CYS A 486 16.85 -11.29 -1.92
N LEU A 487 15.90 -10.38 -2.09
CA LEU A 487 16.05 -9.17 -2.89
C LEU A 487 17.12 -8.24 -2.29
N ALA A 488 17.10 -8.04 -0.98
CA ALA A 488 18.13 -7.26 -0.28
C ALA A 488 19.53 -7.88 -0.46
N ALA A 489 19.64 -9.21 -0.37
CA ALA A 489 20.90 -9.93 -0.61
C ALA A 489 21.38 -9.76 -2.06
N GLY A 490 20.48 -9.89 -3.03
CA GLY A 490 20.77 -9.67 -4.46
C GLY A 490 21.24 -8.25 -4.75
N ARG A 491 20.55 -7.23 -4.21
CA ARG A 491 20.90 -5.81 -4.39
C ARG A 491 22.30 -5.55 -3.84
N ARG A 492 22.59 -6.09 -2.66
CA ARG A 492 23.90 -5.93 -2.02
C ARG A 492 25.02 -6.61 -2.80
N LEU A 493 24.77 -7.83 -3.27
CA LEU A 493 25.71 -8.64 -4.03
C LEU A 493 26.04 -7.97 -5.37
N LEU A 494 25.01 -7.56 -6.11
CA LEU A 494 25.16 -7.04 -7.47
C LEU A 494 25.72 -5.60 -7.49
N SER A 495 25.57 -4.82 -6.42
CA SER A 495 26.18 -3.49 -6.32
C SER A 495 27.64 -3.50 -5.86
N ALA A 496 28.16 -4.62 -5.35
CA ALA A 496 29.55 -4.74 -4.92
C ALA A 496 30.51 -4.75 -6.12
N PRO A 497 31.53 -3.87 -6.21
CA PRO A 497 32.48 -3.86 -7.34
C PRO A 497 33.14 -5.22 -7.59
N GLU A 498 33.41 -5.97 -6.52
CA GLU A 498 34.08 -7.27 -6.55
C GLU A 498 33.19 -8.40 -7.08
N VAL A 499 31.90 -8.13 -7.32
CA VAL A 499 31.02 -9.08 -8.01
C VAL A 499 31.52 -9.38 -9.41
N LEU A 500 32.20 -8.43 -10.08
CA LEU A 500 32.74 -8.63 -11.42
C LEU A 500 33.89 -9.66 -11.45
N ASP A 501 34.60 -9.83 -10.32
CA ASP A 501 35.70 -10.79 -10.18
C ASP A 501 35.21 -12.25 -10.15
N ARG A 502 33.93 -12.49 -9.83
CA ARG A 502 33.32 -13.84 -9.75
C ARG A 502 32.98 -14.44 -11.12
N GLY A 503 33.11 -13.67 -12.20
CA GLY A 503 32.93 -14.16 -13.57
C GLY A 503 31.52 -14.71 -13.83
N VAL A 504 31.43 -15.96 -14.33
CA VAL A 504 30.15 -16.53 -14.78
C VAL A 504 29.13 -16.68 -13.64
N GLU A 505 29.57 -16.88 -12.40
CA GLU A 505 28.66 -16.98 -11.25
C GLU A 505 27.87 -15.68 -11.04
N SER A 506 28.47 -14.52 -11.28
CA SER A 506 27.79 -13.21 -11.17
C SER A 506 26.60 -13.08 -12.12
N VAL A 507 26.67 -13.69 -13.30
CA VAL A 507 25.55 -13.71 -14.25
C VAL A 507 24.43 -14.60 -13.74
N LYS A 508 24.76 -15.75 -13.13
CA LYS A 508 23.74 -16.64 -12.53
C LYS A 508 23.07 -15.99 -11.33
N ASP A 509 23.84 -15.29 -10.51
CA ASP A 509 23.31 -14.53 -9.38
C ASP A 509 22.41 -13.39 -9.89
N ALA A 510 22.81 -12.69 -10.96
CA ALA A 510 21.97 -11.70 -11.63
C ALA A 510 20.67 -12.29 -12.19
N GLU A 511 20.74 -13.41 -12.92
CA GLU A 511 19.55 -14.12 -13.43
C GLU A 511 18.62 -14.54 -12.29
N LYS A 512 19.16 -15.12 -11.21
CA LYS A 512 18.38 -15.55 -10.04
C LYS A 512 17.70 -14.38 -9.33
N ALA A 513 18.38 -13.24 -9.19
CA ALA A 513 17.81 -12.04 -8.59
C ALA A 513 16.63 -11.48 -9.40
N ILE A 514 16.73 -11.51 -10.73
CA ILE A 514 15.63 -11.09 -11.61
C ILE A 514 14.48 -12.11 -11.61
N ASP A 515 14.78 -13.41 -11.55
CA ASP A 515 13.75 -14.46 -11.47
C ASP A 515 12.88 -14.33 -10.22
N LEU A 516 13.41 -13.78 -9.11
CA LEU A 516 12.61 -13.50 -7.92
C LEU A 516 11.49 -12.49 -8.19
N PHE A 517 11.72 -11.47 -9.03
CA PHE A 517 10.63 -10.57 -9.45
C PHE A 517 9.61 -11.29 -10.31
N VAL A 518 10.07 -12.03 -11.30
CA VAL A 518 9.16 -12.68 -12.26
C VAL A 518 8.16 -13.63 -11.59
N HIS A 519 8.55 -14.28 -10.50
CA HIS A 519 7.71 -15.23 -9.76
C HIS A 519 7.08 -14.65 -8.49
N CYS A 520 7.13 -13.32 -8.29
CA CYS A 520 6.41 -12.67 -7.20
C CYS A 520 4.90 -12.96 -7.30
N ARG A 521 4.24 -13.06 -6.13
CA ARG A 521 2.78 -13.14 -5.99
C ARG A 521 2.11 -11.80 -6.33
N PHE A 522 2.43 -11.22 -7.49
CA PHE A 522 1.95 -9.91 -7.91
C PHE A 522 0.42 -9.82 -7.79
N TYR A 523 -0.27 -10.90 -8.17
CA TYR A 523 -1.72 -10.99 -8.15
C TYR A 523 -2.38 -10.89 -6.76
N SER A 524 -1.66 -11.12 -5.65
CA SER A 524 -2.19 -10.91 -4.29
C SER A 524 -1.97 -9.50 -3.75
N TYR A 525 -1.12 -8.70 -4.39
CA TYR A 525 -0.72 -7.41 -3.83
C TYR A 525 -1.66 -6.28 -4.21
N SER A 526 -1.89 -5.39 -3.25
CA SER A 526 -2.36 -4.04 -3.54
C SER A 526 -1.28 -3.30 -4.35
N PRO A 527 -1.63 -2.27 -5.16
CA PRO A 527 -0.62 -1.44 -5.83
C PRO A 527 0.42 -0.86 -4.86
N THR A 528 -0.01 -0.54 -3.64
CA THR A 528 0.85 -0.06 -2.56
C THR A 528 1.85 -1.13 -2.10
N ASP A 529 1.40 -2.37 -1.90
CA ASP A 529 2.28 -3.46 -1.47
C ASP A 529 3.25 -3.88 -2.57
N LEU A 530 2.78 -3.90 -3.81
CA LEU A 530 3.61 -4.16 -4.97
C LEU A 530 4.74 -3.14 -5.07
N ARG A 531 4.41 -1.84 -4.93
CA ARG A 531 5.44 -0.80 -4.99
C ARG A 531 6.49 -0.99 -3.91
N TYR A 532 6.10 -1.31 -2.67
CA TYR A 532 7.09 -1.55 -1.62
C TYR A 532 8.07 -2.66 -2.03
N HIS A 533 7.58 -3.77 -2.58
CA HIS A 533 8.46 -4.87 -2.99
C HIS A 533 9.35 -4.49 -4.16
N VAL A 534 8.83 -3.73 -5.12
CA VAL A 534 9.61 -3.19 -6.24
C VAL A 534 10.65 -2.16 -5.76
N SER A 535 10.33 -1.31 -4.78
CA SER A 535 11.28 -0.34 -4.23
C SER A 535 12.45 -1.03 -3.51
N GLN A 536 12.24 -2.21 -2.92
CA GLN A 536 13.33 -2.99 -2.33
C GLN A 536 14.32 -3.54 -3.37
N ALA A 537 13.94 -3.61 -4.65
CA ALA A 537 14.81 -4.01 -5.74
C ALA A 537 15.95 -3.03 -5.98
N GLY A 538 15.69 -1.72 -5.84
CA GLY A 538 16.61 -0.66 -6.24
C GLY A 538 17.14 -0.82 -7.68
N ALA A 539 18.33 -0.26 -7.93
CA ALA A 539 19.04 -0.32 -9.22
C ALA A 539 19.57 -1.72 -9.60
N MET A 540 19.08 -2.79 -8.97
CA MET A 540 19.62 -4.14 -9.13
C MET A 540 19.53 -4.66 -10.57
N THR A 541 18.49 -4.28 -11.32
CA THR A 541 18.33 -4.66 -12.74
C THR A 541 19.37 -3.96 -13.62
N SER A 542 19.67 -2.72 -13.31
CA SER A 542 20.70 -1.92 -13.97
C SER A 542 22.10 -2.51 -13.72
N ASP A 543 22.39 -2.94 -12.48
CA ASP A 543 23.61 -3.63 -12.12
C ASP A 543 23.71 -5.03 -12.76
N ALA A 544 22.62 -5.81 -12.77
CA ALA A 544 22.55 -7.11 -13.45
C ALA A 544 22.88 -6.99 -14.95
N ALA A 545 22.30 -5.99 -15.63
CA ALA A 545 22.58 -5.72 -17.04
C ALA A 545 24.05 -5.31 -17.27
N ALA A 546 24.60 -4.48 -16.38
CA ALA A 546 26.00 -4.05 -16.43
C ALA A 546 26.97 -5.21 -16.21
N VAL A 547 26.69 -6.11 -15.26
CA VAL A 547 27.45 -7.36 -15.03
C VAL A 547 27.45 -8.23 -16.30
N ALA A 548 26.29 -8.42 -16.93
CA ALA A 548 26.18 -9.19 -18.17
C ALA A 548 27.01 -8.57 -19.31
N LEU A 549 26.95 -7.24 -19.49
CA LEU A 549 27.73 -6.53 -20.51
C LEU A 549 29.24 -6.54 -20.22
N HIS A 550 29.64 -6.42 -18.96
CA HIS A 550 31.04 -6.51 -18.53
C HIS A 550 31.64 -7.87 -18.92
N LEU A 551 30.88 -8.95 -18.72
CA LEU A 551 31.29 -10.31 -19.06
C LEU A 551 31.03 -10.69 -20.52
N LYS A 552 30.80 -9.69 -21.40
CA LYS A 552 30.62 -9.84 -22.85
C LYS A 552 29.50 -10.81 -23.24
N ARG A 553 28.43 -10.87 -22.44
CA ARG A 553 27.19 -11.54 -22.85
C ARG A 553 26.53 -10.75 -23.99
N ASP A 554 25.65 -11.44 -24.71
CA ASP A 554 24.83 -10.87 -25.77
C ASP A 554 24.03 -9.64 -25.26
N PRO A 555 24.03 -8.49 -25.94
CA PRO A 555 23.27 -7.31 -25.53
C PRO A 555 21.77 -7.58 -25.30
N VAL A 556 21.18 -8.54 -26.01
CA VAL A 556 19.78 -8.96 -25.77
C VAL A 556 19.62 -9.62 -24.40
N ALA A 557 20.62 -10.34 -23.90
CA ALA A 557 20.59 -10.92 -22.56
C ALA A 557 20.67 -9.83 -21.47
N ALA A 558 21.54 -8.83 -21.66
CA ALA A 558 21.61 -7.69 -20.75
C ALA A 558 20.30 -6.89 -20.74
N LEU A 559 19.71 -6.66 -21.93
CA LEU A 559 18.43 -5.99 -22.07
C LEU A 559 17.29 -6.76 -21.38
N ARG A 560 17.29 -8.10 -21.44
CA ARG A 560 16.33 -8.93 -20.69
C ARG A 560 16.44 -8.76 -19.18
N LEU A 561 17.66 -8.76 -18.65
CA LEU A 561 17.89 -8.56 -17.22
C LEU A 561 17.41 -7.17 -16.79
N LEU A 562 17.68 -6.16 -17.61
CA LEU A 562 17.24 -4.78 -17.37
C LEU A 562 15.71 -4.67 -17.39
N GLU A 563 15.05 -5.29 -18.36
CA GLU A 563 13.59 -5.28 -18.53
C GLU A 563 12.85 -6.17 -17.51
N GLY A 564 13.56 -7.09 -16.85
CA GLY A 564 12.98 -8.02 -15.87
C GLY A 564 12.48 -7.33 -14.59
N GLY A 565 12.97 -6.13 -14.29
CA GLY A 565 12.47 -5.32 -13.17
C GLY A 565 11.92 -3.95 -13.57
N ARG A 566 11.59 -3.75 -14.85
CA ARG A 566 11.02 -2.49 -15.36
C ARG A 566 9.54 -2.63 -15.66
N GLY A 567 8.80 -1.55 -15.38
CA GLY A 567 7.36 -1.48 -15.62
C GLY A 567 6.58 -2.60 -14.92
N ILE A 568 7.04 -3.06 -13.74
CA ILE A 568 6.39 -4.15 -13.00
C ILE A 568 4.95 -3.77 -12.65
N LEU A 569 4.69 -2.60 -12.05
CA LEU A 569 3.32 -2.14 -11.79
C LEU A 569 2.49 -2.05 -13.07
N ALA A 570 3.04 -1.50 -14.15
CA ALA A 570 2.33 -1.37 -15.41
C ALA A 570 1.95 -2.74 -15.99
N ARG A 571 2.90 -3.66 -16.05
CA ARG A 571 2.69 -5.03 -16.51
C ARG A 571 1.75 -5.81 -15.60
N PHE A 572 1.81 -5.59 -14.29
CA PHE A 572 0.90 -6.16 -13.33
C PHE A 572 -0.55 -5.72 -13.60
N VAL A 573 -0.78 -4.41 -13.65
CA VAL A 573 -2.08 -3.79 -13.93
C VAL A 573 -2.61 -4.28 -15.28
N GLU A 574 -1.77 -4.32 -16.31
CA GLU A 574 -2.14 -4.78 -17.65
C GLU A 574 -2.38 -6.28 -17.72
N SER A 575 -1.60 -7.11 -17.02
CA SER A 575 -1.74 -8.56 -17.02
C SER A 575 -3.11 -8.98 -16.50
N ARG A 576 -3.69 -8.26 -15.54
CA ARG A 576 -5.06 -8.49 -15.07
C ARG A 576 -6.11 -8.13 -16.13
N ARG A 577 -5.84 -7.13 -16.97
CA ARG A 577 -6.80 -6.51 -17.90
C ARG A 577 -6.84 -7.12 -19.29
N GLN A 578 -5.80 -7.83 -19.70
CA GLN A 578 -5.70 -8.42 -21.03
C GLN A 578 -5.81 -9.95 -21.01
N PRO A 579 -6.38 -10.56 -22.08
CA PRO A 579 -6.34 -12.00 -22.27
C PRO A 579 -4.91 -12.51 -22.25
N ASP A 580 -4.68 -13.62 -21.54
CA ASP A 580 -3.36 -14.17 -21.36
C ASP A 580 -2.76 -14.63 -22.69
N PRO A 581 -1.53 -14.22 -23.05
CA PRO A 581 -0.91 -14.64 -24.30
C PRO A 581 -0.76 -16.17 -24.42
N ARG A 582 -0.69 -16.89 -23.30
CA ARG A 582 -0.62 -18.36 -23.24
C ARG A 582 -1.91 -19.03 -23.69
N ALA A 583 -3.03 -18.30 -23.78
CA ALA A 583 -4.31 -18.79 -24.28
C ALA A 583 -4.22 -19.44 -25.68
N ARG A 584 -3.22 -19.07 -26.47
CA ARG A 584 -3.02 -19.62 -27.82
C ARG A 584 -2.38 -21.00 -27.83
N HIS A 585 -1.76 -21.44 -26.74
CA HIS A 585 -0.85 -22.59 -26.72
C HIS A 585 -1.16 -23.61 -25.61
N ALA A 586 -2.09 -23.29 -24.71
CA ALA A 586 -2.44 -24.11 -23.56
C ALA A 586 -3.87 -24.68 -23.64
N ASP A 587 -4.20 -25.58 -22.72
CA ASP A 587 -5.53 -26.17 -22.57
C ASP A 587 -6.61 -25.08 -22.28
N PRO A 588 -7.70 -25.01 -23.07
CA PRO A 588 -8.80 -24.07 -22.85
C PRO A 588 -9.40 -24.09 -21.43
N GLU A 589 -9.44 -25.24 -20.74
CA GLU A 589 -10.00 -25.32 -19.38
C GLU A 589 -9.11 -24.59 -18.36
N LYS A 590 -7.79 -24.78 -18.45
CA LYS A 590 -6.81 -24.11 -17.58
C LYS A 590 -6.73 -22.61 -17.86
N ILE A 591 -6.87 -22.22 -19.12
CA ILE A 591 -6.94 -20.82 -19.52
C ILE A 591 -8.23 -20.17 -18.99
N TRP A 592 -9.35 -20.88 -19.06
CA TRP A 592 -10.59 -20.40 -18.45
C TRP A 592 -10.45 -20.22 -16.94
N GLU A 593 -9.87 -21.18 -16.23
CA GLU A 593 -9.58 -21.07 -14.79
C GLU A 593 -8.67 -19.87 -14.49
N LEU A 594 -7.61 -19.68 -15.26
CA LEU A 594 -6.68 -18.55 -15.16
C LEU A 594 -7.40 -17.20 -15.35
N GLU A 595 -8.25 -17.06 -16.37
CA GLU A 595 -8.99 -15.81 -16.61
C GLU A 595 -10.05 -15.54 -15.54
N VAL A 596 -10.71 -16.58 -15.00
CA VAL A 596 -11.65 -16.44 -13.88
C VAL A 596 -10.94 -15.97 -12.61
N LEU A 597 -9.77 -16.53 -12.29
CA LEU A 597 -8.97 -16.12 -11.14
C LEU A 597 -8.48 -14.67 -11.28
N LYS A 598 -7.97 -14.30 -12.47
CA LYS A 598 -7.57 -12.91 -12.76
C LYS A 598 -8.73 -11.93 -12.61
N PHE A 599 -9.91 -12.27 -13.13
CA PHE A 599 -11.11 -11.44 -13.02
C PHE A 599 -11.56 -11.23 -11.57
N ARG A 600 -11.54 -12.29 -10.74
CA ARG A 600 -11.85 -12.18 -9.30
C ARG A 600 -10.86 -11.28 -8.58
N LEU A 601 -9.56 -11.44 -8.84
CA LEU A 601 -8.50 -10.63 -8.26
C LEU A 601 -8.54 -9.16 -8.71
N GLU A 602 -8.95 -8.88 -9.94
CA GLU A 602 -9.17 -7.51 -10.43
C GLU A 602 -10.31 -6.82 -9.68
N ARG A 603 -11.46 -7.48 -9.51
CA ARG A 603 -12.61 -6.90 -8.80
C ARG A 603 -12.26 -6.55 -7.35
N TRP A 604 -11.53 -7.43 -6.66
CA TRP A 604 -11.08 -7.12 -5.30
C TRP A 604 -10.11 -5.95 -5.24
N ALA A 605 -9.21 -5.84 -6.20
CA ALA A 605 -8.31 -4.69 -6.30
C ALA A 605 -9.03 -3.37 -6.63
N ALA A 606 -10.18 -3.44 -7.32
CA ALA A 606 -11.04 -2.30 -7.58
C ALA A 606 -11.94 -1.91 -6.39
N GLY A 607 -11.74 -2.54 -5.22
CA GLY A 607 -12.53 -2.28 -4.02
C GLY A 607 -13.90 -2.95 -3.99
N GLU A 608 -14.24 -3.77 -5.01
CA GLU A 608 -15.47 -4.56 -5.00
C GLU A 608 -15.31 -5.75 -4.06
N ARG A 609 -15.58 -5.52 -2.77
CA ARG A 609 -15.62 -6.57 -1.75
C ARG A 609 -16.94 -7.35 -1.87
N PRO A 610 -16.96 -8.66 -1.59
CA PRO A 610 -18.20 -9.42 -1.50
C PRO A 610 -19.15 -8.75 -0.49
N VAL A 611 -20.47 -8.84 -0.72
CA VAL A 611 -21.57 -8.27 0.10
C VAL A 611 -21.56 -8.70 1.58
N TYR A 612 -20.59 -9.52 2.01
CA TYR A 612 -20.38 -9.87 3.41
C TYR A 612 -19.61 -8.82 4.23
N ASP A 613 -19.01 -7.80 3.59
CA ASP A 613 -18.07 -6.83 4.23
C ASP A 613 -18.69 -5.45 4.58
N ASP A 614 -20.00 -5.20 4.41
CA ASP A 614 -20.64 -3.87 4.59
C ASP A 614 -20.72 -3.35 6.05
N VAL A 615 -19.85 -3.78 6.98
CA VAL A 615 -19.85 -3.30 8.39
C VAL A 615 -18.51 -2.65 8.80
N VAL A 616 -17.58 -2.43 7.87
CA VAL A 616 -16.31 -1.79 8.21
C VAL A 616 -16.01 -0.63 7.27
N ASP A 617 -16.70 0.49 7.46
CA ASP A 617 -16.15 1.80 7.11
C ASP A 617 -16.71 2.88 8.03
N GLY A 618 -15.80 3.54 8.77
CA GLY A 618 -15.99 4.89 9.34
C GLY A 618 -16.61 4.99 10.74
N ASP A 619 -15.73 5.18 11.73
CA ASP A 619 -15.98 5.85 13.02
C ASP A 619 -17.14 5.35 13.92
N GLY A 620 -16.77 4.48 14.88
CA GLY A 620 -17.55 4.18 16.09
C GLY A 620 -18.41 2.91 15.99
N ASP A 621 -18.17 1.94 16.86
CA ASP A 621 -18.93 0.68 17.04
C ASP A 621 -18.86 -0.36 15.90
N GLY A 622 -17.67 -0.96 15.71
CA GLY A 622 -17.49 -2.16 14.88
C GLY A 622 -17.86 -3.47 15.60
N ASP A 623 -18.93 -4.11 15.14
CA ASP A 623 -19.45 -5.40 15.60
C ASP A 623 -18.43 -6.54 15.45
N VAL A 624 -18.36 -7.45 16.43
CA VAL A 624 -17.37 -8.57 16.51
C VAL A 624 -17.60 -9.62 15.41
N SER A 625 -18.72 -9.52 14.69
CA SER A 625 -19.20 -10.49 13.70
C SER A 625 -18.27 -10.69 12.48
N SER A 626 -17.50 -9.67 12.06
CA SER A 626 -16.66 -9.77 10.84
C SER A 626 -15.39 -10.62 11.01
N ALA A 627 -14.90 -10.80 12.24
CA ALA A 627 -13.68 -11.59 12.49
C ALA A 627 -13.85 -13.11 12.23
N TYR A 628 -15.10 -13.58 12.10
CA TYR A 628 -15.51 -14.99 12.08
C TYR A 628 -15.55 -15.64 10.70
N PHE A 629 -15.56 -14.84 9.63
CA PHE A 629 -15.60 -15.29 8.24
C PHE A 629 -14.23 -15.09 7.56
N PRO A 630 -13.89 -15.85 6.50
CA PRO A 630 -12.70 -15.57 5.70
C PRO A 630 -12.72 -14.10 5.26
N SER A 631 -11.67 -13.35 5.59
CA SER A 631 -11.57 -11.96 5.13
C SER A 631 -11.44 -11.93 3.60
N SER A 632 -11.81 -10.81 2.98
CA SER A 632 -11.52 -10.56 1.56
C SER A 632 -10.03 -10.76 1.25
N THR A 633 -9.14 -10.37 2.18
CA THR A 633 -7.70 -10.64 2.15
C THR A 633 -7.38 -12.14 2.10
N ASP A 634 -7.99 -12.97 2.94
CA ASP A 634 -7.75 -14.42 2.95
C ASP A 634 -8.11 -15.07 1.60
N GLN A 635 -9.20 -14.61 0.99
CA GLN A 635 -9.66 -15.12 -0.31
C GLN A 635 -8.77 -14.64 -1.47
N ILE A 636 -8.21 -13.42 -1.40
CA ILE A 636 -7.20 -12.91 -2.34
C ILE A 636 -5.97 -13.84 -2.36
N TYR A 637 -5.49 -14.28 -1.19
CA TYR A 637 -4.35 -15.19 -1.13
C TYR A 637 -4.64 -16.55 -1.75
N ILE A 638 -5.80 -17.15 -1.44
CA ILE A 638 -6.18 -18.46 -1.99
C ILE A 638 -6.24 -18.42 -3.51
N ASP A 639 -6.86 -17.39 -4.06
CA ASP A 639 -6.99 -17.23 -5.50
C ASP A 639 -5.63 -16.91 -6.16
N SER A 640 -4.77 -16.16 -5.48
CA SER A 640 -3.43 -15.86 -5.99
C SER A 640 -2.54 -17.09 -6.01
N ASP A 641 -2.59 -17.94 -4.98
CA ASP A 641 -1.83 -19.18 -4.91
C ASP A 641 -2.29 -20.16 -5.99
N LYS A 642 -3.61 -20.31 -6.15
CA LYS A 642 -4.19 -21.08 -7.25
C LYS A 642 -3.77 -20.53 -8.61
N LEU A 643 -3.79 -19.20 -8.79
CA LEU A 643 -3.38 -18.58 -10.06
C LEU A 643 -1.92 -18.89 -10.39
N ILE A 644 -1.01 -18.82 -9.41
CA ILE A 644 0.41 -19.15 -9.58
C ILE A 644 0.59 -20.64 -9.93
N ASP A 645 -0.14 -21.52 -9.26
CA ASP A 645 -0.12 -22.96 -9.55
C ASP A 645 -0.63 -23.23 -10.97
N THR A 646 -1.75 -22.63 -11.37
CA THR A 646 -2.30 -22.73 -12.74
C THR A 646 -1.31 -22.19 -13.77
N ILE A 647 -0.65 -21.06 -13.50
CA ILE A 647 0.40 -20.49 -14.35
C ILE A 647 1.57 -21.47 -14.50
N SER A 648 2.07 -22.02 -13.40
CA SER A 648 3.20 -22.94 -13.39
C SER A 648 2.89 -24.23 -14.16
N LEU A 649 1.65 -24.74 -14.02
CA LEU A 649 1.16 -25.88 -14.78
C LEU A 649 1.11 -25.57 -16.28
N ILE A 650 0.57 -24.41 -16.67
CA ILE A 650 0.52 -23.98 -18.08
C ILE A 650 1.94 -23.86 -18.66
N ASP A 651 2.85 -23.20 -17.94
CA ASP A 651 4.21 -22.97 -18.40
C ASP A 651 4.98 -24.29 -18.58
N SER A 652 4.69 -25.32 -17.77
CA SER A 652 5.27 -26.66 -17.92
C SER A 652 4.84 -27.41 -19.18
N GLU A 653 3.71 -27.04 -19.80
CA GLU A 653 3.15 -27.68 -20.98
C GLU A 653 3.60 -27.01 -22.29
N ILE A 654 4.16 -25.80 -22.21
CA ILE A 654 4.63 -25.05 -23.38
C ILE A 654 6.11 -25.44 -23.62
N PRO A 655 6.49 -25.98 -24.80
CA PRO A 655 7.87 -26.40 -25.09
C PRO A 655 8.86 -25.23 -24.96
N GLU A 656 10.15 -25.47 -24.62
CA GLU A 656 11.18 -24.44 -24.34
C GLU A 656 11.32 -23.29 -25.36
N SER A 657 10.95 -23.52 -26.63
CA SER A 657 10.87 -22.48 -27.66
C SER A 657 9.73 -21.47 -27.45
N GLY A 658 8.70 -21.85 -26.70
CA GLY A 658 7.60 -21.04 -26.18
C GLY A 658 7.60 -20.87 -24.64
N ALA A 659 8.35 -21.67 -23.87
CA ALA A 659 8.36 -21.58 -22.40
C ALA A 659 8.87 -20.24 -21.83
N ARG A 660 9.45 -19.37 -22.67
CA ARG A 660 9.82 -18.00 -22.32
C ARG A 660 8.72 -16.96 -22.61
N PHE A 661 7.48 -17.40 -22.79
CA PHE A 661 6.31 -16.49 -22.78
C PHE A 661 5.96 -16.01 -21.37
N SER A 662 6.47 -16.67 -20.33
CA SER A 662 6.33 -16.19 -18.96
C SER A 662 7.32 -15.03 -18.75
N TRP A 663 6.81 -13.82 -18.91
CA TRP A 663 7.38 -12.60 -18.34
C TRP A 663 8.73 -12.08 -18.90
N GLY A 664 9.29 -12.68 -19.96
CA GLY A 664 10.55 -12.24 -20.59
C GLY A 664 10.41 -11.80 -22.05
N MET A 665 11.27 -10.88 -22.51
CA MET A 665 11.36 -10.53 -23.92
C MET A 665 11.71 -11.76 -24.78
N SER A 666 10.82 -12.20 -25.68
CA SER A 666 11.16 -13.17 -26.73
C SER A 666 12.34 -12.66 -27.57
N LYS A 667 13.17 -13.58 -28.10
CA LYS A 667 14.30 -13.25 -29.00
C LYS A 667 13.84 -12.44 -30.23
N GLU A 668 12.56 -12.49 -30.57
CA GLU A 668 11.97 -11.81 -31.72
C GLU A 668 11.38 -10.43 -31.39
N ILE A 669 11.25 -10.06 -30.10
CA ILE A 669 10.62 -8.80 -29.69
C ILE A 669 11.44 -7.59 -30.15
N GLY A 670 12.77 -7.65 -30.08
CA GLY A 670 13.61 -6.51 -30.46
C GLY A 670 13.45 -6.05 -31.92
N LYS A 671 13.09 -6.92 -32.86
CA LYS A 671 13.08 -6.56 -34.30
C LYS A 671 11.81 -5.82 -34.74
N HIS A 672 10.64 -6.26 -34.28
CA HIS A 672 9.37 -5.66 -34.70
C HIS A 672 9.06 -4.37 -33.93
N VAL A 673 9.56 -4.24 -32.70
CA VAL A 673 9.34 -3.02 -31.92
C VAL A 673 10.17 -1.87 -32.48
N ALA A 674 11.28 -2.12 -33.19
CA ALA A 674 12.10 -1.05 -33.78
C ALA A 674 11.71 -0.68 -35.23
N THR A 675 10.49 -0.99 -35.69
CA THR A 675 10.05 -0.70 -37.07
C THR A 675 9.91 0.79 -37.37
N GLU A 676 9.50 1.57 -36.38
CA GLU A 676 9.24 3.02 -36.51
C GLU A 676 10.49 3.86 -36.18
N GLY A 677 11.58 3.20 -35.77
CA GLY A 677 12.88 3.82 -35.52
C GLY A 677 13.64 3.17 -34.36
N PRO A 678 14.89 3.59 -34.12
CA PRO A 678 15.74 3.06 -33.06
C PRO A 678 15.19 3.33 -31.66
N ILE A 679 15.28 2.31 -30.81
CA ILE A 679 14.98 2.42 -29.37
C ILE A 679 16.27 2.31 -28.59
N ILE A 680 16.53 3.31 -27.75
CA ILE A 680 17.78 3.46 -27.01
C ILE A 680 17.47 3.34 -25.53
N THR A 681 17.80 2.19 -24.96
CA THR A 681 17.76 1.98 -23.52
C THR A 681 19.10 2.36 -22.94
N LEU A 682 19.12 3.45 -22.18
CA LEU A 682 20.28 3.83 -21.40
C LEU A 682 20.28 2.93 -20.17
N ASN A 683 21.45 2.45 -19.75
CA ASN A 683 21.65 1.69 -18.53
C ASN A 683 22.64 2.44 -17.63
N THR A 684 22.25 2.74 -16.38
CA THR A 684 23.10 3.44 -15.42
C THR A 684 23.33 2.55 -14.21
N SER A 685 24.54 2.00 -14.11
CA SER A 685 24.98 1.14 -13.01
C SER A 685 26.22 1.71 -12.34
N VAL A 686 26.45 1.30 -11.09
CA VAL A 686 27.69 1.60 -10.36
C VAL A 686 28.94 1.03 -11.05
N HIS A 687 28.78 0.00 -11.89
CA HIS A 687 29.89 -0.67 -12.60
C HIS A 687 30.26 0.00 -13.92
N ARG A 688 29.25 0.36 -14.71
CA ARG A 688 29.41 0.95 -16.05
C ARG A 688 28.09 1.58 -16.51
N CYS A 689 28.19 2.55 -17.40
CA CYS A 689 27.04 3.13 -18.10
C CYS A 689 27.06 2.69 -19.57
N ASP A 690 25.90 2.31 -20.09
CA ASP A 690 25.77 1.73 -21.44
C ASP A 690 24.54 2.27 -22.17
N ALA A 691 24.60 2.29 -23.50
CA ALA A 691 23.45 2.47 -24.37
C ALA A 691 23.18 1.16 -25.12
N LEU A 692 22.04 0.54 -24.83
CA LEU A 692 21.51 -0.63 -25.55
C LEU A 692 20.61 -0.12 -26.68
N ILE A 693 21.08 -0.25 -27.92
CA ILE A 693 20.41 0.25 -29.13
C ILE A 693 19.72 -0.90 -29.83
N THR A 694 18.39 -0.87 -29.84
CA THR A 694 17.54 -1.85 -30.50
C THR A 694 17.11 -1.33 -31.87
N LEU A 695 17.48 -2.08 -32.92
CA LEU A 695 17.20 -1.80 -34.32
C LEU A 695 16.43 -2.97 -34.95
N HIS A 696 15.82 -2.74 -36.12
CA HIS A 696 15.19 -3.81 -36.91
C HIS A 696 16.15 -4.99 -37.21
N SER A 697 17.45 -4.71 -37.33
CA SER A 697 18.51 -5.69 -37.62
C SER A 697 18.98 -6.47 -36.39
N GLY A 698 18.70 -5.97 -35.18
CA GLY A 698 19.10 -6.56 -33.90
C GLY A 698 19.44 -5.52 -32.85
N THR A 699 19.84 -5.98 -31.66
CA THR A 699 20.28 -5.12 -30.55
C THR A 699 21.80 -5.12 -30.45
N ARG A 700 22.39 -3.94 -30.26
CA ARG A 700 23.82 -3.76 -29.96
C ARG A 700 24.01 -2.87 -28.74
N SER A 701 25.20 -2.88 -28.14
CA SER A 701 25.53 -2.01 -27.01
C SER A 701 26.69 -1.07 -27.32
N ILE A 702 26.69 0.10 -26.69
CA ILE A 702 27.79 1.06 -26.68
C ILE A 702 28.10 1.42 -25.23
N GLN A 703 29.36 1.32 -24.83
CA GLN A 703 29.78 1.76 -23.49
C GLN A 703 29.97 3.27 -23.47
N LEU A 704 29.27 3.96 -22.58
CA LEU A 704 29.34 5.42 -22.42
C LEU A 704 30.47 5.78 -21.45
N THR A 705 31.71 5.77 -21.94
CA THR A 705 32.92 5.93 -21.10
C THR A 705 33.11 7.32 -20.50
N ARG A 706 32.43 8.34 -21.04
CA ARG A 706 32.50 9.73 -20.57
C ARG A 706 31.52 10.05 -19.44
N VAL A 707 30.72 9.08 -19.00
CA VAL A 707 29.75 9.21 -17.91
C VAL A 707 29.91 8.07 -16.91
N SER A 708 29.68 8.37 -15.64
CA SER A 708 29.60 7.40 -14.54
C SER A 708 28.36 7.68 -13.72
N HIS A 709 27.91 6.67 -12.95
CA HIS A 709 26.79 6.83 -12.01
C HIS A 709 27.00 8.03 -11.08
N ARG A 710 28.24 8.19 -10.56
CA ARG A 710 28.59 9.33 -9.71
C ARG A 710 28.46 10.68 -10.42
N ALA A 711 28.94 10.79 -11.66
CA ALA A 711 28.86 12.02 -12.42
C ALA A 711 27.41 12.46 -12.73
N ILE A 712 26.49 11.50 -12.84
CA ILE A 712 25.04 11.74 -12.96
C ILE A 712 24.50 12.29 -11.62
N LEU A 713 24.79 11.62 -10.50
CA LEU A 713 24.34 12.05 -9.17
C LEU A 713 24.81 13.48 -8.85
N ASP A 714 26.07 13.81 -9.12
CA ASP A 714 26.65 15.14 -8.86
C ASP A 714 25.97 16.26 -9.69
N ARG A 715 25.11 15.93 -10.66
CA ARG A 715 24.41 16.89 -11.55
C ARG A 715 22.88 16.91 -11.38
N ILE A 716 22.31 16.11 -10.48
CA ILE A 716 20.85 16.05 -10.28
C ILE A 716 20.27 17.42 -9.93
N ASP A 717 20.96 18.19 -9.08
CA ASP A 717 20.50 19.52 -8.67
C ASP A 717 20.67 20.58 -9.78
N ALA A 718 21.47 20.27 -10.80
CA ALA A 718 21.77 21.13 -11.93
C ALA A 718 21.13 20.63 -13.24
N VAL A 719 20.11 19.77 -13.19
CA VAL A 719 19.41 19.25 -14.40
C VAL A 719 18.83 20.35 -15.27
N GLN A 720 18.48 21.48 -14.66
CA GLN A 720 18.00 22.68 -15.33
C GLN A 720 19.14 23.62 -15.73
N SER A 721 20.36 23.16 -16.04
CA SER A 721 21.42 24.09 -16.49
C SER A 721 21.82 23.83 -17.93
N LEU A 722 22.19 24.89 -18.66
CA LEU A 722 22.78 24.76 -20.01
C LEU A 722 24.05 23.90 -19.99
N SER A 723 24.85 24.00 -18.92
CA SER A 723 26.05 23.17 -18.75
C SER A 723 25.72 21.67 -18.67
N THR A 724 24.58 21.31 -18.08
CA THR A 724 24.11 19.93 -18.05
C THR A 724 23.62 19.47 -19.43
N LEU A 725 22.97 20.33 -20.21
CA LEU A 725 22.56 19.99 -21.58
C LEU A 725 23.75 19.70 -22.49
N GLU A 726 24.83 20.48 -22.37
CA GLU A 726 26.08 20.28 -23.10
C GLU A 726 26.82 19.03 -22.64
N TRP A 727 26.84 18.78 -21.34
CA TRP A 727 27.41 17.54 -20.78
C TRP A 727 26.65 16.30 -21.25
N LEU A 728 25.31 16.32 -21.25
CA LEU A 728 24.47 15.24 -21.78
C LEU A 728 24.76 14.99 -23.26
N TRP A 729 24.96 16.06 -24.03
CA TRP A 729 25.30 15.97 -25.44
C TRP A 729 26.61 15.23 -25.63
N ASP A 730 27.68 15.73 -25.02
CA ASP A 730 29.03 15.22 -25.20
C ASP A 730 29.21 13.79 -24.64
N CYS A 731 28.54 13.46 -23.54
CA CYS A 731 28.77 12.21 -22.82
C CYS A 731 27.80 11.09 -23.20
N ILE A 732 26.60 11.43 -23.69
CA ILE A 732 25.52 10.46 -23.92
C ILE A 732 24.99 10.57 -25.35
N VAL A 733 24.44 11.73 -25.75
CA VAL A 733 23.63 11.81 -26.98
C VAL A 733 24.48 11.78 -28.24
N GLU A 734 25.54 12.58 -28.34
CA GLU A 734 26.39 12.66 -29.54
C GLU A 734 27.01 11.30 -29.90
N PRO A 735 27.64 10.55 -28.97
CA PRO A 735 28.18 9.22 -29.29
C PRO A 735 27.13 8.24 -29.80
N ILE A 736 25.89 8.32 -29.31
CA ILE A 736 24.81 7.44 -29.72
C ILE A 736 24.30 7.82 -31.11
N LEU A 737 24.04 9.11 -31.36
CA LEU A 737 23.58 9.58 -32.66
C LEU A 737 24.62 9.38 -33.77
N GLU A 738 25.91 9.61 -33.48
CA GLU A 738 27.01 9.29 -34.40
C GLU A 738 27.03 7.80 -34.75
N SER A 739 26.84 6.93 -33.76
CA SER A 739 26.80 5.49 -34.00
C SER A 739 25.63 5.07 -34.89
N LEU A 740 24.53 5.83 -34.89
CA LEU A 740 23.34 5.62 -35.72
C LEU A 740 23.46 6.27 -37.10
N GLY A 741 24.48 7.12 -37.33
CA GLY A 741 24.66 7.89 -38.55
C GLY A 741 23.84 9.18 -38.60
N PHE A 742 23.23 9.61 -37.48
CA PHE A 742 22.47 10.86 -37.37
C PHE A 742 23.41 12.01 -37.01
N VAL A 743 24.26 12.41 -37.97
CA VAL A 743 25.33 13.41 -37.75
C VAL A 743 24.92 14.81 -38.19
N ASP A 744 24.12 14.92 -39.26
CA ASP A 744 23.70 16.19 -39.85
C ASP A 744 22.19 16.44 -39.64
N SER A 745 21.79 17.71 -39.67
CA SER A 745 20.37 18.06 -39.68
C SER A 745 19.72 17.67 -41.02
N PRO A 746 18.49 17.14 -41.00
CA PRO A 746 17.71 16.96 -42.22
C PRO A 746 17.55 18.29 -42.97
N PRO A 747 17.57 18.29 -44.32
CA PRO A 747 17.45 19.50 -45.11
C PRO A 747 16.12 20.22 -44.81
N PRO A 748 16.08 21.56 -44.82
CA PRO A 748 14.86 22.31 -44.58
C PRO A 748 13.81 21.98 -45.66
N PRO A 749 12.52 21.92 -45.31
CA PRO A 749 11.47 21.52 -46.24
C PRO A 749 11.45 22.48 -47.44
N SER A 750 11.81 21.96 -48.62
CA SER A 750 11.61 22.69 -49.87
C SER A 750 10.10 22.80 -50.09
N SER A 751 9.65 24.01 -50.38
CA SER A 751 8.25 24.34 -50.65
C SER A 751 7.54 23.28 -51.50
N SER A 752 6.43 22.78 -50.94
CA SER A 752 5.24 22.23 -51.59
C SER A 752 5.18 20.76 -52.06
N GLU A 753 6.08 19.85 -51.69
CA GLU A 753 5.79 18.39 -51.79
C GLU A 753 6.92 17.55 -51.15
N GLY A 754 6.66 16.89 -50.02
CA GLY A 754 7.54 15.88 -49.40
C GLY A 754 7.82 16.10 -47.90
N ASP A 755 7.39 15.15 -47.07
CA ASP A 755 7.45 15.10 -45.61
C ASP A 755 8.77 15.53 -44.95
N ASP A 756 8.65 16.10 -43.75
CA ASP A 756 9.70 16.23 -42.72
C ASP A 756 10.25 14.84 -42.36
N ASP A 757 11.28 14.39 -43.08
CA ASP A 757 11.93 13.06 -42.95
C ASP A 757 12.96 13.05 -41.80
N TRP A 758 12.54 13.51 -40.62
CA TRP A 758 13.37 13.50 -39.41
C TRP A 758 13.38 12.10 -38.81
N PRO A 759 14.57 11.53 -38.49
CA PRO A 759 14.63 10.25 -37.81
C PRO A 759 14.01 10.35 -36.41
N HIS A 760 13.13 9.41 -36.08
CA HIS A 760 12.48 9.31 -34.78
C HIS A 760 13.24 8.34 -33.87
N VAL A 761 13.53 8.80 -32.65
CA VAL A 761 14.26 8.05 -31.62
C VAL A 761 13.44 7.94 -30.34
N TRP A 762 13.42 6.75 -29.73
CA TRP A 762 12.88 6.55 -28.38
C TRP A 762 13.98 6.42 -27.34
N TRP A 763 13.92 7.24 -26.31
CA TRP A 763 14.83 7.22 -25.17
C TRP A 763 14.18 6.51 -23.99
N ILE A 764 14.85 5.48 -23.47
CA ILE A 764 14.44 4.78 -22.25
C ILE A 764 15.56 4.96 -21.21
N PRO A 765 15.53 6.05 -20.44
CA PRO A 765 16.45 6.24 -19.32
C PRO A 765 16.10 5.34 -18.12
N THR A 766 16.94 5.42 -17.10
CA THR A 766 17.18 4.41 -16.06
C THR A 766 17.71 5.14 -14.83
N GLY A 767 17.34 4.66 -13.65
CA GLY A 767 17.79 5.25 -12.39
C GLY A 767 17.66 6.79 -12.35
N PRO A 768 18.67 7.51 -11.85
CA PRO A 768 18.65 8.96 -11.76
C PRO A 768 18.58 9.69 -13.11
N LEU A 769 18.96 9.04 -14.22
CA LEU A 769 18.97 9.65 -15.55
C LEU A 769 17.56 9.92 -16.09
N THR A 770 16.53 9.30 -15.51
CA THR A 770 15.11 9.57 -15.81
C THR A 770 14.72 11.04 -15.59
N LYS A 771 15.45 11.77 -14.75
CA LYS A 771 15.24 13.19 -14.44
C LYS A 771 15.84 14.15 -15.48
N PHE A 772 16.63 13.65 -16.44
CA PHE A 772 17.42 14.48 -17.34
C PHE A 772 16.74 14.72 -18.71
N PRO A 773 16.80 15.93 -19.26
CA PRO A 773 16.18 16.29 -20.54
C PRO A 773 17.02 15.85 -21.74
N ILE A 774 17.17 14.53 -21.94
CA ILE A 774 17.95 13.94 -23.05
C ILE A 774 17.57 14.51 -24.42
N HIS A 775 16.28 14.73 -24.68
CA HIS A 775 15.77 15.32 -25.93
C HIS A 775 16.26 16.76 -26.19
N ALA A 776 16.70 17.47 -25.15
CA ALA A 776 17.21 18.84 -25.23
C ALA A 776 18.74 18.92 -25.09
N ALA A 777 19.44 17.79 -25.01
CA ALA A 777 20.90 17.77 -24.94
C ALA A 777 21.49 18.46 -26.17
N GLY A 778 22.38 19.43 -25.95
CA GLY A 778 23.04 20.13 -27.05
C GLY A 778 23.65 21.47 -26.70
N TYR A 779 24.43 21.97 -27.64
CA TYR A 779 24.97 23.32 -27.66
C TYR A 779 23.99 24.26 -28.38
N HIS A 780 23.15 24.95 -27.62
CA HIS A 780 22.09 25.80 -28.20
C HIS A 780 22.56 27.21 -28.55
N LEU A 781 23.66 27.69 -27.95
CA LEU A 781 24.13 29.08 -28.07
C LEU A 781 25.25 29.29 -29.10
N ASP A 782 25.88 28.23 -29.61
CA ASP A 782 27.05 28.35 -30.50
C ASP A 782 26.67 28.53 -31.98
N GLY A 783 25.38 28.47 -32.30
CA GLY A 783 24.85 28.58 -33.67
C GLY A 783 25.10 27.34 -34.53
N SER A 784 25.56 26.23 -33.92
CA SER A 784 25.71 24.94 -34.58
C SER A 784 24.43 24.10 -34.47
N ASN A 785 24.36 23.03 -35.25
CA ASN A 785 23.29 22.05 -35.17
C ASN A 785 23.68 20.87 -34.24
N ARG A 786 24.49 21.14 -33.21
CA ARG A 786 24.94 20.14 -32.22
C ARG A 786 23.92 20.02 -31.09
N SER A 787 22.71 19.59 -31.43
CA SER A 787 21.69 19.25 -30.44
C SER A 787 20.83 18.09 -30.89
N ALA A 788 20.25 17.36 -29.93
CA ALA A 788 19.27 16.31 -30.22
C ALA A 788 18.09 16.87 -31.03
N LEU A 789 17.61 18.05 -30.64
CA LEU A 789 16.51 18.77 -31.27
C LEU A 789 16.80 19.18 -32.73
N ASP A 790 18.07 19.23 -33.14
CA ASP A 790 18.45 19.53 -34.52
C ASP A 790 18.73 18.30 -35.39
N ARG A 791 18.66 17.10 -34.81
CA ARG A 791 18.98 15.85 -35.53
C ARG A 791 17.88 14.80 -35.51
N VAL A 792 17.08 14.74 -34.44
CA VAL A 792 16.08 13.67 -34.25
C VAL A 792 14.80 14.20 -33.62
N VAL A 793 13.67 13.58 -33.98
CA VAL A 793 12.45 13.65 -33.17
C VAL A 793 12.63 12.70 -31.98
N SER A 794 12.34 13.17 -30.77
CA SER A 794 12.56 12.40 -29.54
C SER A 794 11.26 12.06 -28.85
N SER A 795 11.06 10.77 -28.57
CA SER A 795 10.04 10.25 -27.65
C SER A 795 10.71 9.57 -26.47
N TYR A 796 9.97 9.42 -25.37
CA TYR A 796 10.38 8.66 -24.20
C TYR A 796 9.53 7.40 -24.04
N GLY A 797 10.12 6.36 -23.46
CA GLY A 797 9.44 5.17 -23.01
C GLY A 797 9.84 4.80 -21.59
N THR A 798 8.95 4.13 -20.87
CA THR A 798 9.23 3.55 -19.55
C THR A 798 10.02 2.24 -19.65
N SER A 799 9.74 1.45 -20.69
CA SER A 799 10.40 0.18 -20.98
C SER A 799 10.16 -0.21 -22.44
N ILE A 800 10.98 -1.11 -23.00
CA ILE A 800 10.75 -1.62 -24.36
C ILE A 800 9.44 -2.40 -24.41
N ASN A 801 9.13 -3.15 -23.35
CA ASN A 801 7.88 -3.89 -23.27
C ASN A 801 6.65 -2.98 -23.32
N SER A 802 6.70 -1.83 -22.64
CA SER A 802 5.61 -0.85 -22.67
C SER A 802 5.40 -0.28 -24.08
N ILE A 803 6.46 0.03 -24.81
CA ILE A 803 6.37 0.48 -26.21
C ILE A 803 5.74 -0.64 -27.09
N ASP A 804 6.24 -1.87 -27.00
CA ASP A 804 5.69 -3.02 -27.75
C ASP A 804 4.20 -3.21 -27.48
N GLN A 805 3.83 -3.21 -26.19
CA GLN A 805 2.44 -3.38 -25.76
C GLN A 805 1.53 -2.31 -26.35
N ILE A 806 1.92 -1.04 -26.31
CA ILE A 806 1.12 0.05 -26.88
C ILE A 806 1.02 -0.09 -28.40
N ARG A 807 2.11 -0.48 -29.09
CA ARG A 807 2.07 -0.72 -30.55
C ARG A 807 1.14 -1.86 -30.94
N ARG A 808 1.00 -2.88 -30.09
CA ARG A 808 0.09 -4.01 -30.31
C ARG A 808 -1.38 -3.69 -30.05
N ARG A 809 -1.69 -2.62 -29.29
CA ARG A 809 -3.08 -2.23 -29.04
C ARG A 809 -3.73 -1.81 -30.37
N PRO A 810 -4.95 -2.31 -30.67
CA PRO A 810 -5.64 -1.91 -31.88
C PRO A 810 -5.95 -0.41 -31.83
N ILE A 811 -5.65 0.30 -32.91
CA ILE A 811 -6.07 1.69 -33.06
C ILE A 811 -7.59 1.69 -33.27
N LEU A 812 -8.34 1.98 -32.20
CA LEU A 812 -9.80 2.02 -32.25
C LEU A 812 -10.26 3.17 -33.14
N ASN A 813 -11.10 2.88 -34.13
CA ASN A 813 -11.60 3.88 -35.06
C ASN A 813 -12.39 4.95 -34.29
N PRO A 814 -12.19 6.26 -34.53
CA PRO A 814 -12.91 7.30 -33.80
C PRO A 814 -14.44 7.21 -33.89
N ALA A 815 -14.95 6.53 -34.92
CA ALA A 815 -16.38 6.30 -35.14
C ALA A 815 -17.00 5.21 -34.24
N ASP A 816 -16.20 4.34 -33.61
CA ASP A 816 -16.72 3.16 -32.89
C ASP A 816 -17.22 3.49 -31.46
N TYR A 817 -16.93 4.68 -30.94
CA TYR A 817 -17.31 5.12 -29.57
C TYR A 817 -17.71 6.60 -29.54
N LYS A 818 -18.50 7.02 -28.53
CA LYS A 818 -18.78 8.44 -28.25
C LYS A 818 -17.49 9.12 -27.75
N LYS A 819 -16.63 9.50 -28.68
CA LYS A 819 -15.29 10.04 -28.45
C LYS A 819 -15.33 11.57 -28.29
N SER A 820 -14.74 12.11 -27.22
CA SER A 820 -14.71 13.55 -26.92
C SER A 820 -13.29 14.10 -26.69
N VAL A 821 -13.14 15.43 -26.77
CA VAL A 821 -11.96 16.16 -26.26
C VAL A 821 -12.33 16.73 -24.90
N LEU A 822 -11.77 16.16 -23.83
CA LEU A 822 -11.97 16.61 -22.46
C LEU A 822 -10.93 17.70 -22.15
N VAL A 823 -11.38 18.92 -21.84
CA VAL A 823 -10.52 20.06 -21.50
C VAL A 823 -10.85 20.55 -20.09
N LEU A 824 -9.91 20.40 -19.16
CA LEU A 824 -9.98 20.92 -17.80
C LEU A 824 -9.00 22.08 -17.61
N SER A 825 -9.50 23.16 -17.01
CA SER A 825 -8.72 24.35 -16.61
C SER A 825 -8.96 24.62 -15.14
N ILE A 826 -7.90 24.79 -14.37
CA ILE A 826 -7.97 25.08 -12.93
C ILE A 826 -7.06 26.27 -12.65
N LYS A 827 -7.70 27.43 -12.55
CA LYS A 827 -7.05 28.71 -12.30
C LYS A 827 -6.66 28.90 -10.83
N ASP A 828 -7.63 28.70 -9.94
CA ASP A 828 -7.49 28.97 -8.51
C ASP A 828 -7.56 27.67 -7.72
N THR A 829 -6.46 27.32 -7.05
CA THR A 829 -6.39 26.16 -6.13
C THR A 829 -6.12 26.68 -4.72
N PRO A 830 -6.96 26.38 -3.71
CA PRO A 830 -6.73 26.82 -2.34
C PRO A 830 -5.33 26.45 -1.83
N GLY A 831 -4.61 27.43 -1.29
CA GLY A 831 -3.26 27.23 -0.74
C GLY A 831 -2.12 27.22 -1.76
N LEU A 832 -2.39 27.39 -3.06
CA LEU A 832 -1.39 27.51 -4.13
C LEU A 832 -1.54 28.85 -4.89
N ASP A 833 -0.50 29.21 -5.64
CA ASP A 833 -0.52 30.41 -6.48
C ASP A 833 -1.54 30.28 -7.63
N SER A 834 -2.20 31.39 -7.97
CA SER A 834 -3.19 31.44 -9.06
C SER A 834 -2.50 31.37 -10.43
N LEU A 835 -2.95 30.47 -11.30
CA LEU A 835 -2.44 30.30 -12.66
C LEU A 835 -3.30 31.12 -13.63
N SER A 836 -2.86 32.34 -13.94
CA SER A 836 -3.67 33.33 -14.65
C SER A 836 -3.92 33.00 -16.12
N TYR A 837 -3.12 32.12 -16.73
CA TYR A 837 -3.17 31.81 -18.16
C TYR A 837 -3.79 30.44 -18.49
N THR A 838 -4.09 29.59 -17.51
CA THR A 838 -4.72 28.27 -17.73
C THR A 838 -6.06 28.37 -18.49
N ASP A 839 -6.90 29.35 -18.16
CA ASP A 839 -8.15 29.59 -18.89
C ASP A 839 -7.91 30.02 -20.34
N THR A 840 -6.82 30.74 -20.59
CA THR A 840 -6.41 31.17 -21.93
C THR A 840 -5.92 29.97 -22.74
N GLU A 841 -5.08 29.12 -22.13
CA GLU A 841 -4.62 27.85 -22.72
C GLU A 841 -5.82 26.98 -23.11
N ALA A 842 -6.72 26.70 -22.16
CA ALA A 842 -7.90 25.89 -22.41
C ALA A 842 -8.80 26.48 -23.50
N GLN A 843 -8.96 27.81 -23.56
CA GLN A 843 -9.74 28.46 -24.60
C GLN A 843 -9.12 28.31 -25.98
N ILE A 844 -7.79 28.38 -26.11
CA ILE A 844 -7.09 28.15 -27.38
C ILE A 844 -7.28 26.70 -27.83
N VAL A 845 -7.09 25.74 -26.92
CA VAL A 845 -7.28 24.31 -27.22
C VAL A 845 -8.71 24.02 -27.66
N ARG A 846 -9.72 24.52 -26.93
CA ARG A 846 -11.14 24.39 -27.34
C ARG A 846 -11.39 24.96 -28.73
N THR A 847 -10.81 26.12 -29.03
CA THR A 847 -10.99 26.78 -30.32
C THR A 847 -10.43 25.93 -31.45
N ILE A 848 -9.20 25.44 -31.32
CA ILE A 848 -8.56 24.60 -32.33
C ILE A 848 -9.30 23.26 -32.48
N CYS A 849 -9.63 22.60 -31.36
CA CYS A 849 -10.31 21.31 -31.35
C CYS A 849 -11.77 21.39 -31.82
N SER A 850 -12.40 22.56 -31.82
CA SER A 850 -13.77 22.72 -32.37
C SER A 850 -13.86 22.39 -33.87
N HIS A 851 -12.72 22.39 -34.56
CA HIS A 851 -12.61 21.98 -35.96
C HIS A 851 -12.38 20.47 -36.15
N LEU A 852 -12.16 19.71 -35.07
CA LEU A 852 -12.06 18.25 -35.10
C LEU A 852 -13.46 17.61 -35.13
N PRO A 853 -13.61 16.41 -35.70
CA PRO A 853 -14.90 15.70 -35.79
C PRO A 853 -15.37 15.08 -34.47
N VAL A 854 -15.03 15.67 -33.32
CA VAL A 854 -15.33 15.17 -31.98
C VAL A 854 -15.80 16.32 -31.06
N PRO A 855 -16.81 16.11 -30.19
CA PRO A 855 -17.28 17.13 -29.26
C PRO A 855 -16.20 17.49 -28.23
N VAL A 856 -16.08 18.78 -27.91
CA VAL A 856 -15.24 19.29 -26.84
C VAL A 856 -16.08 19.46 -25.56
N ILE A 857 -15.63 18.88 -24.45
CA ILE A 857 -16.33 18.86 -23.15
C ILE A 857 -15.42 19.50 -22.09
N SER A 858 -16.00 20.36 -21.26
CA SER A 858 -15.34 20.93 -20.08
C SER A 858 -16.27 20.77 -18.88
N PRO A 859 -16.24 19.62 -18.20
CA PRO A 859 -17.06 19.38 -17.02
C PRO A 859 -16.50 20.16 -15.82
N ASP A 860 -17.28 20.21 -14.74
CA ASP A 860 -16.78 20.73 -13.46
C ASP A 860 -15.62 19.85 -12.98
N PRO A 861 -14.48 20.44 -12.54
CA PRO A 861 -13.25 19.72 -12.27
C PRO A 861 -13.28 19.03 -10.90
N TYR A 862 -14.22 18.11 -10.70
CA TYR A 862 -14.32 17.21 -9.55
C TYR A 862 -13.81 15.82 -9.90
N ARG A 863 -13.29 15.08 -8.91
CA ARG A 863 -12.68 13.75 -9.12
C ARG A 863 -13.59 12.78 -9.87
N ASP A 864 -14.79 12.52 -9.35
CA ASP A 864 -15.65 11.46 -9.87
C ASP A 864 -16.20 11.80 -11.27
N THR A 865 -16.50 13.07 -11.51
CA THR A 865 -16.88 13.58 -12.84
C THR A 865 -15.74 13.41 -13.83
N THR A 866 -14.51 13.79 -13.45
CA THR A 866 -13.32 13.67 -14.30
C THR A 866 -13.04 12.20 -14.65
N LEU A 867 -13.06 11.30 -13.66
CA LEU A 867 -12.87 9.86 -13.87
C LEU A 867 -13.94 9.25 -14.79
N SER A 868 -15.19 9.71 -14.69
CA SER A 868 -16.27 9.27 -15.57
C SER A 868 -16.04 9.71 -17.03
N GLU A 869 -15.67 10.97 -17.26
CA GLU A 869 -15.42 11.50 -18.61
C GLU A 869 -14.13 10.96 -19.23
N LEU A 870 -13.12 10.60 -18.42
CA LEU A 870 -11.89 9.95 -18.91
C LEU A 870 -12.19 8.62 -19.63
N LYS A 871 -13.25 7.90 -19.22
CA LYS A 871 -13.65 6.62 -19.84
C LYS A 871 -14.16 6.81 -21.28
N THR A 872 -14.61 7.99 -21.67
CA THR A 872 -15.19 8.26 -23.00
C THR A 872 -14.37 9.23 -23.84
N CYS A 873 -13.31 9.82 -23.27
CA CYS A 873 -12.47 10.78 -23.98
C CYS A 873 -11.53 10.12 -25.00
N THR A 874 -11.15 10.89 -26.01
CA THR A 874 -10.05 10.59 -26.95
C THR A 874 -8.82 11.40 -26.62
N ILE A 875 -9.04 12.67 -26.30
CA ILE A 875 -8.00 13.60 -25.89
C ILE A 875 -8.40 14.11 -24.51
N PHE A 876 -7.45 14.05 -23.58
CA PHE A 876 -7.54 14.67 -22.27
C PHE A 876 -6.53 15.81 -22.20
N HIS A 877 -6.99 17.04 -22.06
CA HIS A 877 -6.16 18.21 -21.82
C HIS A 877 -6.40 18.71 -20.40
N PHE A 878 -5.34 18.80 -19.63
CA PHE A 878 -5.36 19.31 -18.26
C PHE A 878 -4.42 20.49 -18.13
N ALA A 879 -4.94 21.65 -17.71
CA ALA A 879 -4.19 22.85 -17.37
C ALA A 879 -4.43 23.22 -15.91
N GLY A 880 -3.41 23.07 -15.07
CA GLY A 880 -3.52 23.29 -13.63
C GLY A 880 -2.31 22.80 -12.84
N HIS A 881 -2.42 22.81 -11.51
CA HIS A 881 -1.35 22.32 -10.65
C HIS A 881 -1.26 20.79 -10.64
N GLY A 882 -0.03 20.29 -10.62
CA GLY A 882 0.30 18.89 -10.35
C GLY A 882 1.36 18.82 -9.26
N GLN A 883 1.33 17.78 -8.43
CA GLN A 883 2.36 17.58 -7.42
C GLN A 883 2.86 16.14 -7.42
N ALA A 884 4.17 16.01 -7.64
CA ALA A 884 4.92 14.79 -7.34
C ALA A 884 5.16 14.70 -5.82
N LYS A 885 4.71 13.61 -5.20
CA LYS A 885 4.98 13.29 -3.79
C LYS A 885 6.16 12.31 -3.69
N PRO A 886 6.86 12.23 -2.55
CA PRO A 886 7.89 11.20 -2.30
C PRO A 886 7.36 9.79 -2.53
N ASN A 887 6.09 9.56 -2.20
CA ASN A 887 5.33 8.38 -2.59
C ASN A 887 4.68 8.64 -3.97
N PRO A 888 5.12 7.98 -5.05
CA PRO A 888 4.60 8.26 -6.39
C PRO A 888 3.09 8.00 -6.54
N LEU A 889 2.55 7.01 -5.84
CA LEU A 889 1.11 6.68 -5.87
C LEU A 889 0.22 7.78 -5.25
N GLN A 890 0.80 8.61 -4.37
CA GLN A 890 0.13 9.78 -3.77
C GLN A 890 0.31 11.05 -4.60
N SER A 891 1.12 11.03 -5.67
CA SER A 891 1.20 12.15 -6.60
C SER A 891 -0.17 12.41 -7.21
N LEU A 892 -0.52 13.68 -7.40
CA LEU A 892 -1.89 14.05 -7.77
C LEU A 892 -1.94 15.21 -8.76
N LEU A 893 -3.06 15.25 -9.50
CA LEU A 893 -3.52 16.45 -10.19
C LEU A 893 -4.52 17.17 -9.27
N TYR A 894 -4.32 18.46 -9.04
CA TYR A 894 -5.22 19.23 -8.19
C TYR A 894 -6.53 19.46 -8.92
N LEU A 895 -7.61 18.95 -8.34
CA LEU A 895 -9.00 19.19 -8.74
C LEU A 895 -9.69 20.09 -7.69
N GLN A 896 -10.93 20.51 -7.93
CA GLN A 896 -11.66 21.40 -7.02
C GLN A 896 -11.85 20.77 -5.62
N ASP A 897 -12.01 19.45 -5.55
CA ASP A 897 -12.26 18.64 -4.35
C ASP A 897 -10.99 17.96 -3.80
N TRP A 898 -9.80 18.46 -4.13
CA TRP A 898 -8.54 17.77 -3.82
C TRP A 898 -8.29 17.51 -2.32
N GLU A 899 -8.81 18.33 -1.41
CA GLU A 899 -8.64 18.15 0.04
C GLU A 899 -9.43 16.95 0.57
N GLU A 900 -10.63 16.73 0.05
CA GLU A 900 -11.52 15.64 0.48
C GLU A 900 -11.32 14.38 -0.39
N ARG A 901 -11.11 14.56 -1.69
CA ARG A 901 -11.07 13.49 -2.71
C ARG A 901 -10.01 13.77 -3.78
N PRO A 902 -8.71 13.60 -3.46
CA PRO A 902 -7.64 13.86 -4.42
C PRO A 902 -7.65 12.89 -5.61
N LEU A 903 -7.41 13.40 -6.82
CA LEU A 903 -7.15 12.59 -8.01
C LEU A 903 -5.67 12.14 -8.02
N THR A 904 -5.40 11.05 -7.30
CA THR A 904 -4.06 10.48 -7.15
C THR A 904 -3.70 9.50 -8.26
N VAL A 905 -2.40 9.25 -8.45
CA VAL A 905 -1.89 8.16 -9.29
C VAL A 905 -2.53 6.81 -8.92
N ALA A 906 -2.70 6.50 -7.63
CA ALA A 906 -3.38 5.28 -7.21
C ALA A 906 -4.80 5.17 -7.79
N SER A 907 -5.59 6.24 -7.67
CA SER A 907 -6.95 6.26 -8.21
C SER A 907 -7.01 6.17 -9.75
N LEU A 908 -6.03 6.76 -10.44
CA LEU A 908 -5.92 6.64 -11.90
C LEU A 908 -5.59 5.21 -12.31
N ILE A 909 -4.65 4.54 -11.60
CA ILE A 909 -4.30 3.14 -11.84
C ILE A 909 -5.54 2.25 -11.76
N GLU A 910 -6.46 2.51 -10.83
CA GLU A 910 -7.71 1.74 -10.67
C GLU A 910 -8.73 1.97 -11.81
N THR A 911 -8.65 3.08 -12.56
CA THR A 911 -9.73 3.55 -13.46
C THR A 911 -9.91 2.74 -14.77
N ASN A 912 -9.03 1.79 -15.08
CA ASN A 912 -9.03 0.92 -16.28
C ASN A 912 -9.52 1.60 -17.59
N LEU A 913 -8.62 2.31 -18.27
CA LEU A 913 -8.88 2.95 -19.57
C LEU A 913 -8.37 2.13 -20.77
N VAL A 914 -7.87 0.90 -20.54
CA VAL A 914 -7.29 0.06 -21.61
C VAL A 914 -8.37 -0.37 -22.61
N SER A 915 -9.60 -0.61 -22.13
CA SER A 915 -10.73 -1.01 -22.97
C SER A 915 -11.21 0.09 -23.91
N THR A 916 -11.01 1.36 -23.53
CA THR A 916 -11.44 2.53 -24.30
C THR A 916 -10.27 3.14 -25.10
N SER A 917 -9.04 2.81 -24.73
CA SER A 917 -7.78 3.15 -25.39
C SER A 917 -7.73 4.62 -25.86
N PRO A 918 -7.80 5.59 -24.92
CA PRO A 918 -7.75 7.00 -25.27
C PRO A 918 -6.44 7.35 -25.98
N PHE A 919 -6.47 8.36 -26.84
CA PHE A 919 -5.38 8.64 -27.77
C PHE A 919 -4.29 9.52 -27.14
N LEU A 920 -4.63 10.70 -26.63
CA LEU A 920 -3.65 11.68 -26.14
C LEU A 920 -4.05 12.26 -24.77
N ALA A 921 -3.14 12.19 -23.79
CA ALA A 921 -3.21 13.01 -22.58
C ALA A 921 -2.18 14.15 -22.68
N TYR A 922 -2.62 15.39 -22.66
CA TYR A 922 -1.79 16.59 -22.60
C TYR A 922 -1.88 17.17 -21.19
N LEU A 923 -0.79 17.06 -20.43
CA LEU A 923 -0.71 17.43 -19.03
C LEU A 923 0.11 18.73 -18.89
N SER A 924 -0.57 19.87 -19.00
CA SER A 924 -0.03 21.21 -18.69
C SER A 924 -0.04 21.41 -17.17
N ALA A 925 0.76 20.60 -16.48
CA ALA A 925 0.91 20.63 -15.04
C ALA A 925 2.38 20.42 -14.65
N CYS A 926 2.83 21.22 -13.67
CA CYS A 926 4.21 21.25 -13.22
C CYS A 926 4.69 19.89 -12.67
N GLY A 927 5.87 19.45 -13.11
CA GLY A 927 6.56 18.29 -12.52
C GLY A 927 5.81 16.97 -12.69
N THR A 928 4.96 16.85 -13.71
CA THR A 928 4.24 15.60 -14.02
C THR A 928 5.17 14.43 -14.35
N GLY A 929 6.40 14.71 -14.78
CA GLY A 929 7.49 13.76 -14.99
C GLY A 929 8.48 13.61 -13.83
N LYS A 930 8.32 14.34 -12.70
CA LYS A 930 9.28 14.32 -11.58
C LYS A 930 9.08 13.06 -10.72
N ASN A 931 10.11 12.22 -10.61
CA ASN A 931 10.15 11.13 -9.63
C ASN A 931 11.02 11.54 -8.42
N GLN A 932 10.45 11.53 -7.21
CA GLN A 932 11.16 11.85 -5.97
C GLN A 932 11.66 10.60 -5.22
N ASP A 933 11.31 9.41 -5.70
CA ASP A 933 11.71 8.13 -5.13
C ASP A 933 12.97 7.61 -5.86
N GLU A 934 14.11 7.62 -5.17
CA GLU A 934 15.38 7.10 -5.72
C GLU A 934 15.43 5.57 -5.74
N ASP A 935 14.69 4.91 -4.84
CA ASP A 935 14.68 3.45 -4.69
C ASP A 935 13.75 2.78 -5.73
N SER A 936 12.75 3.50 -6.24
CA SER A 936 11.84 3.03 -7.33
C SER A 936 12.09 3.69 -8.69
N ALA A 937 13.27 4.31 -8.90
CA ALA A 937 13.55 5.08 -10.11
C ALA A 937 13.42 4.26 -11.42
N ASP A 938 13.70 2.95 -11.37
CA ASP A 938 13.58 2.04 -12.51
C ASP A 938 12.12 1.61 -12.82
N GLU A 939 11.16 1.88 -11.90
CA GLU A 939 9.73 1.75 -12.20
C GLU A 939 9.18 2.97 -12.97
N ASN A 940 9.89 4.11 -12.87
CA ASN A 940 9.56 5.37 -13.53
C ASN A 940 8.09 5.79 -13.34
N LEU A 941 7.52 5.61 -12.14
CA LEU A 941 6.17 6.06 -11.79
C LEU A 941 6.16 7.59 -11.64
N ASN A 942 5.65 8.27 -12.65
CA ASN A 942 5.32 9.68 -12.61
C ASN A 942 3.93 9.85 -13.26
N LEU A 943 3.32 11.02 -13.16
CA LEU A 943 1.97 11.23 -13.72
C LEU A 943 1.96 10.89 -15.22
N THR A 944 2.99 11.30 -15.97
CA THR A 944 3.09 11.04 -17.42
C THR A 944 3.10 9.54 -17.76
N SER A 945 3.91 8.72 -17.08
CA SER A 945 3.96 7.27 -17.30
C SER A 945 2.74 6.53 -16.78
N VAL A 946 2.08 7.05 -15.74
CA VAL A 946 0.83 6.50 -15.22
C VAL A 946 -0.29 6.66 -16.24
N PHE A 947 -0.43 7.82 -16.88
CA PHE A 947 -1.43 8.03 -17.94
C PHE A 947 -1.23 7.04 -19.10
N GLN A 948 0.02 6.72 -19.45
CA GLN A 948 0.33 5.68 -20.43
C GLN A 948 -0.09 4.27 -19.95
N THR A 949 0.23 3.96 -18.69
CA THR A 949 -0.10 2.67 -18.05
C THR A 949 -1.60 2.43 -17.94
N VAL A 950 -2.40 3.46 -17.63
CA VAL A 950 -3.85 3.31 -17.47
C VAL A 950 -4.59 3.10 -18.78
N GLY A 951 -4.00 3.52 -19.92
CA GLY A 951 -4.57 3.24 -21.23
C GLY A 951 -4.23 4.24 -22.35
N PHE A 952 -3.69 5.43 -22.05
CA PHE A 952 -3.41 6.42 -23.09
C PHE A 952 -2.28 5.97 -24.03
N ARG A 953 -2.49 6.17 -25.33
CA ARG A 953 -1.48 5.85 -26.36
C ARG A 953 -0.31 6.83 -26.35
N HIS A 954 -0.61 8.11 -26.21
CA HIS A 954 0.35 9.21 -26.13
C HIS A 954 0.10 10.07 -24.90
N VAL A 955 1.18 10.57 -24.30
CA VAL A 955 1.14 11.52 -23.21
C VAL A 955 2.19 12.60 -23.47
N ILE A 956 1.77 13.87 -23.40
CA ILE A 956 2.68 15.02 -23.36
C ILE A 956 2.63 15.57 -21.94
N GLY A 957 3.79 15.73 -21.31
CA GLY A 957 3.92 16.26 -19.95
C GLY A 957 5.19 17.06 -19.76
N THR A 958 5.52 17.41 -18.51
CA THR A 958 6.67 18.26 -18.17
C THR A 958 7.56 17.60 -17.12
N LEU A 959 8.89 17.64 -17.30
CA LEU A 959 9.86 17.06 -16.37
C LEU A 959 9.93 17.83 -15.03
N TRP A 960 9.67 19.14 -15.04
CA TRP A 960 9.66 20.02 -13.87
C TRP A 960 8.69 21.19 -14.04
N GLU A 961 8.70 22.14 -13.11
CA GLU A 961 7.85 23.33 -13.14
C GLU A 961 8.06 24.17 -14.41
N VAL A 962 6.95 24.57 -15.03
CA VAL A 962 6.91 25.37 -16.26
C VAL A 962 6.24 26.72 -16.00
N ASP A 963 6.61 27.70 -16.81
CA ASP A 963 5.98 29.02 -16.82
C ASP A 963 4.60 28.96 -17.48
N ASP A 964 3.57 29.46 -16.77
CA ASP A 964 2.16 29.43 -17.17
C ASP A 964 1.92 30.14 -18.52
N TYR A 965 2.66 31.21 -18.81
CA TYR A 965 2.51 31.92 -20.08
C TYR A 965 3.05 31.10 -21.26
N LEU A 966 4.18 30.40 -21.09
CA LEU A 966 4.74 29.55 -22.15
C LEU A 966 3.85 28.33 -22.45
N CYS A 967 3.10 27.81 -21.48
CA CYS A 967 2.17 26.70 -21.66
C CYS A 967 1.15 26.97 -22.78
N VAL A 968 0.65 28.20 -22.85
CA VAL A 968 -0.29 28.65 -23.87
C VAL A 968 0.30 28.51 -25.28
N ASP A 969 1.52 29.01 -25.49
CA ASP A 969 2.20 28.96 -26.79
C ASP A 969 2.52 27.51 -27.19
N MET A 970 2.98 26.69 -26.23
CA MET A 970 3.29 25.28 -26.47
C MET A 970 2.05 24.48 -26.87
N ALA A 971 0.97 24.56 -26.08
CA ALA A 971 -0.27 23.84 -26.36
C ALA A 971 -0.87 24.30 -27.70
N GLY A 972 -0.90 25.61 -27.95
CA GLY A 972 -1.37 26.17 -29.21
C GLY A 972 -0.62 25.60 -30.43
N CYS A 973 0.71 25.59 -30.39
CA CYS A 973 1.53 25.06 -31.48
C CYS A 973 1.29 23.56 -31.71
N VAL A 974 1.19 22.77 -30.64
CA VAL A 974 0.96 21.32 -30.73
C VAL A 974 -0.41 21.02 -31.34
N TYR A 975 -1.48 21.60 -30.81
CA TYR A 975 -2.83 21.34 -31.30
C TYR A 975 -3.07 21.87 -32.71
N LEU A 976 -2.46 22.99 -33.10
CA LEU A 976 -2.51 23.47 -34.50
C LEU A 976 -1.85 22.45 -35.45
N SER A 977 -0.68 21.94 -35.08
CA SER A 977 0.01 20.93 -35.88
C SER A 977 -0.80 19.62 -35.97
N LEU A 978 -1.46 19.21 -34.90
CA LEU A 978 -2.34 18.02 -34.91
C LEU A 978 -3.61 18.25 -35.74
N ALA A 979 -4.18 19.45 -35.73
CA ALA A 979 -5.34 19.80 -36.55
C ALA A 979 -5.00 19.78 -38.06
N GLU A 980 -3.77 20.17 -38.43
CA GLU A 980 -3.27 20.16 -39.81
C GLU A 980 -2.94 18.74 -40.32
N ASN A 981 -2.31 17.91 -39.47
CA ASN A 981 -1.74 16.62 -39.89
C ASN A 981 -2.55 15.38 -39.46
N GLY A 982 -3.61 15.59 -38.66
CA GLY A 982 -4.44 14.52 -38.12
C GLY A 982 -3.89 13.89 -36.85
N LEU A 983 -4.67 12.94 -36.30
CA LEU A 983 -4.33 12.17 -35.10
C LEU A 983 -3.69 10.84 -35.51
N SER A 984 -2.37 10.85 -35.69
CA SER A 984 -1.53 9.66 -35.88
C SER A 984 -0.38 9.65 -34.87
N ASP A 985 0.24 8.49 -34.67
CA ASP A 985 1.31 8.31 -33.69
C ASP A 985 2.49 9.25 -33.97
N GLU A 986 2.93 9.29 -35.23
CA GLU A 986 4.02 10.14 -35.70
C GLU A 986 3.68 11.64 -35.60
N ALA A 987 2.42 12.01 -35.83
CA ALA A 987 1.99 13.41 -35.80
C ALA A 987 2.14 14.02 -34.40
N VAL A 988 1.93 13.26 -33.33
CA VAL A 988 2.05 13.76 -31.95
C VAL A 988 3.50 14.12 -31.62
N ALA A 989 4.43 13.21 -31.90
CA ALA A 989 5.85 13.44 -31.65
C ALA A 989 6.40 14.59 -32.51
N LYS A 990 6.02 14.65 -33.80
CA LYS A 990 6.39 15.73 -34.70
C LYS A 990 5.80 17.07 -34.28
N ALA A 991 4.55 17.10 -33.81
CA ALA A 991 3.89 18.32 -33.32
C ALA A 991 4.65 18.92 -32.13
N LEU A 992 5.00 18.10 -31.14
CA LEU A 992 5.79 18.57 -30.00
C LEU A 992 7.19 19.03 -30.41
N HIS A 993 7.86 18.27 -31.30
CA HIS A 993 9.18 18.63 -31.81
C HIS A 993 9.16 19.99 -32.54
N LYS A 994 8.18 20.21 -33.43
CA LYS A 994 7.97 21.47 -34.15
C LYS A 994 7.71 22.63 -33.18
N ALA A 995 6.82 22.45 -32.21
CA ALA A 995 6.53 23.45 -31.18
C ALA A 995 7.78 23.81 -30.36
N THR A 996 8.54 22.80 -29.94
CA THR A 996 9.79 22.99 -29.18
C THR A 996 10.84 23.76 -29.98
N ARG A 997 10.98 23.50 -31.27
CA ARG A 997 11.90 24.26 -32.14
C ARG A 997 11.48 25.72 -32.31
N ILE A 998 10.19 25.99 -32.45
CA ILE A 998 9.64 27.36 -32.52
C ILE A 998 9.95 28.11 -31.23
N LEU A 999 9.68 27.51 -30.08
CA LEU A 999 9.92 28.14 -28.78
C LEU A 999 11.40 28.31 -28.47
N ARG A 1000 12.26 27.34 -28.84
CA ARG A 1000 13.72 27.51 -28.74
C ARG A 1000 14.20 28.69 -29.57
N LYS A 1001 13.68 28.85 -30.80
CA LYS A 1001 14.05 29.98 -31.66
C LYS A 1001 13.64 31.32 -31.03
N LYS A 1002 12.40 31.41 -30.51
CA LYS A 1002 11.90 32.60 -29.81
C LYS A 1002 12.81 32.96 -28.62
N TRP A 1003 13.17 31.96 -27.81
CA TRP A 1003 14.09 32.14 -26.68
C TRP A 1003 15.48 32.63 -27.13
N LEU A 1004 16.05 32.05 -28.20
CA LEU A 1004 17.34 32.51 -28.75
C LEU A 1004 17.31 33.95 -29.24
N ASP A 1005 16.22 34.35 -29.90
CA ASP A 1005 16.01 35.72 -30.38
C ASP A 1005 15.93 36.71 -29.20
N GLU A 1006 15.21 36.34 -28.12
CA GLU A 1006 15.10 37.13 -26.88
C GLU A 1006 16.46 37.29 -26.16
N GLU A 1007 17.18 36.19 -25.94
CA GLU A 1007 18.52 36.22 -25.31
C GLU A 1007 19.53 37.02 -26.14
N MET A 1008 19.48 36.90 -27.48
CA MET A 1008 20.36 37.65 -28.39
C MET A 1008 20.13 39.16 -28.27
N GLU A 1009 18.87 39.60 -28.21
CA GLU A 1009 18.53 41.00 -28.02
C GLU A 1009 18.95 41.51 -26.63
N GLU A 1010 18.81 40.68 -25.59
CA GLU A 1010 19.27 41.04 -24.26
C GLU A 1010 20.80 41.11 -24.15
N ALA A 1011 21.53 40.19 -24.79
CA ALA A 1011 22.98 40.24 -24.88
C ALA A 1011 23.47 41.49 -25.62
N LYS A 1012 22.82 41.86 -26.73
CA LYS A 1012 23.09 43.13 -27.44
C LYS A 1012 22.86 44.34 -26.53
N ARG A 1013 21.76 44.35 -25.78
CA ARG A 1013 21.45 45.41 -24.81
C ARG A 1013 22.52 45.51 -23.73
N ARG A 1014 22.93 44.39 -23.13
CA ARG A 1014 23.97 44.36 -22.09
C ARG A 1014 25.33 44.81 -22.63
N LYS A 1015 25.71 44.40 -23.85
CA LYS A 1015 26.95 44.87 -24.50
C LYS A 1015 26.92 46.37 -24.78
N ARG A 1016 25.78 46.91 -25.24
CA ARG A 1016 25.56 48.36 -25.36
C ARG A 1016 25.76 49.05 -24.00
N ASP A 1017 25.13 48.56 -22.94
CA ASP A 1017 25.24 49.14 -21.60
C ASP A 1017 26.66 49.06 -21.01
N ALA A 1018 27.40 48.00 -21.31
CA ALA A 1018 28.80 47.85 -20.90
C ALA A 1018 29.72 48.84 -21.63
N ILE A 1019 29.53 49.05 -22.94
CA ILE A 1019 30.25 50.07 -23.72
C ILE A 1019 29.98 51.47 -23.14
N LEU A 1020 28.72 51.76 -22.79
CA LEU A 1020 28.33 53.03 -22.19
C LEU A 1020 28.92 53.23 -20.77
N ARG A 1021 29.07 52.16 -19.98
CA ARG A 1021 29.67 52.21 -18.63
C ARG A 1021 31.20 52.31 -18.66
N GLY A 1022 31.89 51.52 -19.48
CA GLY A 1022 33.36 51.53 -19.58
C GLY A 1022 33.94 52.87 -20.03
N ARG A 1023 33.20 53.65 -20.84
CA ARG A 1023 33.58 55.03 -21.23
C ARG A 1023 33.42 56.08 -20.11
N ARG A 1024 32.64 55.80 -19.06
CA ARG A 1024 32.50 56.71 -17.90
C ARG A 1024 33.63 56.57 -16.89
N GLU A 1025 34.30 55.41 -16.83
CA GLU A 1025 35.30 55.10 -15.81
C GLU A 1025 36.76 55.24 -16.30
N GLY A 1026 36.99 55.38 -17.61
CA GLY A 1026 38.33 55.57 -18.17
C GLY A 1026 38.37 56.41 -19.44
N GLN A 1027 39.14 57.51 -19.37
CA GLN A 1027 39.58 58.45 -20.42
C GLN A 1027 38.75 59.73 -20.65
N GLU A 1028 39.51 60.84 -20.69
CA GLU A 1028 39.09 62.20 -21.01
C GLU A 1028 38.23 62.26 -22.27
N ILE A 1029 37.11 62.95 -22.11
CA ILE A 1029 36.12 63.28 -23.13
C ILE A 1029 36.83 64.04 -24.26
N LYS A 1030 36.99 63.39 -25.42
CA LYS A 1030 37.04 64.09 -26.70
C LYS A 1030 35.71 63.83 -27.40
N ASP A 1031 35.06 64.95 -27.72
CA ASP A 1031 33.73 65.09 -28.27
C ASP A 1031 33.56 64.29 -29.57
N GLU A 1032 32.81 63.19 -29.50
CA GLU A 1032 31.94 62.69 -30.56
C GLU A 1032 30.98 61.67 -29.90
N GLU A 1033 29.72 62.09 -29.68
CA GLU A 1033 28.64 61.18 -29.31
C GLU A 1033 28.50 60.11 -30.41
N PRO A 1034 28.37 58.82 -30.05
CA PRO A 1034 28.12 57.79 -31.07
C PRO A 1034 26.80 58.12 -31.78
N SER A 1035 26.80 58.02 -33.10
CA SER A 1035 25.56 58.19 -33.85
C SER A 1035 24.56 57.10 -33.43
N SER A 1036 23.27 57.35 -33.53
CA SER A 1036 22.24 56.35 -33.21
C SER A 1036 22.42 55.04 -34.01
N GLN A 1037 23.06 55.11 -35.19
CA GLN A 1037 23.42 53.97 -36.02
C GLN A 1037 24.56 53.11 -35.42
N ASP A 1038 25.56 53.72 -34.77
CA ASP A 1038 26.67 52.98 -34.15
C ASP A 1038 26.24 52.18 -32.91
N LEU A 1039 25.17 52.64 -32.24
CA LEU A 1039 24.53 51.92 -31.13
C LEU A 1039 23.55 50.85 -31.63
N GLU A 1040 22.90 51.03 -32.79
CA GLU A 1040 22.02 50.02 -33.37
C GLU A 1040 22.80 48.79 -33.91
N ASP A 1041 23.99 48.99 -34.49
CA ASP A 1041 24.80 47.93 -35.15
C ASP A 1041 25.79 47.16 -34.24
N VAL A 1042 25.48 47.00 -32.94
CA VAL A 1042 26.35 46.21 -32.04
C VAL A 1042 26.35 44.73 -32.44
N LYS A 1043 27.43 44.31 -33.11
CA LYS A 1043 27.67 42.90 -33.48
C LYS A 1043 28.22 42.13 -32.28
N ILE A 1044 27.66 40.94 -32.07
CA ILE A 1044 28.10 39.96 -31.08
C ILE A 1044 28.48 38.68 -31.82
N THR A 1045 29.67 38.17 -31.58
CA THR A 1045 30.07 36.85 -32.08
C THR A 1045 29.40 35.73 -31.28
N ASN A 1046 29.22 34.54 -31.84
CA ASN A 1046 28.60 33.43 -31.09
C ASN A 1046 29.34 33.10 -29.77
N GLN A 1047 30.68 33.25 -29.76
CA GLN A 1047 31.47 33.07 -28.55
C GLN A 1047 31.17 34.16 -27.50
N GLU A 1048 31.12 35.43 -27.91
CA GLU A 1048 30.75 36.53 -27.00
C GLU A 1048 29.31 36.40 -26.51
N PHE A 1049 28.38 35.97 -27.36
CA PHE A 1049 26.98 35.74 -27.00
C PHE A 1049 26.88 34.67 -25.92
N ARG A 1050 27.54 33.54 -26.15
CA ARG A 1050 27.66 32.45 -25.18
C ARG A 1050 28.26 32.94 -23.85
N ASP A 1051 29.39 33.63 -23.89
CA ASP A 1051 30.05 34.13 -22.68
C ASP A 1051 29.17 35.12 -21.91
N VAL A 1052 28.39 35.97 -22.59
CA VAL A 1052 27.44 36.90 -21.94
C VAL A 1052 26.29 36.17 -21.26
N VAL A 1053 25.70 35.18 -21.94
CA VAL A 1053 24.60 34.39 -21.39
C VAL A 1053 25.08 33.58 -20.19
N PHE A 1054 26.25 32.94 -20.26
CA PHE A 1054 26.82 32.17 -19.14
C PHE A 1054 27.32 33.04 -17.97
N ASN A 1055 27.87 34.24 -18.21
CA ASN A 1055 28.41 35.09 -17.14
C ASN A 1055 27.37 35.95 -16.41
N CYS A 1056 26.26 36.31 -17.07
CA CYS A 1056 25.12 36.94 -16.38
C CYS A 1056 24.34 35.96 -15.48
N ALA A 1057 24.64 34.67 -15.65
CA ALA A 1057 23.86 33.53 -15.21
C ALA A 1057 24.53 32.77 -14.05
N ALA A 1058 25.01 33.47 -13.03
CA ALA A 1058 25.52 32.83 -11.82
C ALA A 1058 24.51 31.86 -11.15
N ASP A 1059 23.23 31.87 -11.57
CA ASP A 1059 22.13 31.01 -11.13
C ASP A 1059 21.26 30.38 -12.27
N THR A 1060 21.75 30.11 -13.49
CA THR A 1060 20.84 29.72 -14.61
C THR A 1060 20.02 28.44 -14.40
N LYS A 1061 18.70 28.63 -14.37
CA LYS A 1061 17.66 27.64 -14.75
C LYS A 1061 17.64 27.44 -16.28
N ALA A 1062 17.07 26.32 -16.72
CA ALA A 1062 17.10 25.88 -18.11
C ALA A 1062 16.10 26.72 -18.90
N PRO A 1063 16.29 26.84 -20.23
CA PRO A 1063 15.30 27.48 -21.07
C PRO A 1063 13.91 26.87 -20.85
N LEU A 1064 12.88 27.70 -20.80
CA LEU A 1064 11.53 27.30 -20.40
C LEU A 1064 10.87 26.27 -21.34
N TRP A 1065 11.39 26.08 -22.56
CA TRP A 1065 10.91 25.10 -23.54
C TRP A 1065 11.42 23.67 -23.30
N VAL A 1066 12.52 23.50 -22.56
CA VAL A 1066 13.18 22.21 -22.27
C VAL A 1066 12.32 21.19 -21.49
N PRO A 1067 11.37 21.56 -20.62
CA PRO A 1067 10.73 20.57 -19.75
C PRO A 1067 9.79 19.61 -20.48
N TYR A 1068 9.33 19.94 -21.69
CA TYR A 1068 8.26 19.22 -22.37
C TYR A 1068 8.74 17.92 -23.00
N VAL A 1069 8.05 16.83 -22.69
CA VAL A 1069 8.40 15.48 -23.13
C VAL A 1069 7.19 14.74 -23.66
N HIS A 1070 7.39 13.97 -24.72
CA HIS A 1070 6.41 13.06 -25.28
C HIS A 1070 6.71 11.62 -24.85
N PHE A 1071 5.75 10.96 -24.21
CA PHE A 1071 5.75 9.53 -23.92
C PHE A 1071 4.72 8.85 -24.81
N GLY A 1072 5.13 7.89 -25.62
CA GLY A 1072 4.23 7.26 -26.58
C GLY A 1072 4.95 6.44 -27.64
N VAL A 1073 4.17 5.84 -28.51
CA VAL A 1073 4.67 5.03 -29.64
C VAL A 1073 4.92 5.83 -30.89
#